data_AF-A0A2E1KRK6-F1
#
_entry.id   AF-A0A2E1KRK6-F1
#
_cell.length_a   1.000
_cell.length_b   1.000
_cell.length_c   1.000
_cell.angle_alpha   90.00
_cell.angle_beta   90.00
_cell.angle_gamma   90.00
#
_symmetry.space_group_name_H-M   'P 1'
#
loop_
_entity.id
_entity.type
_entity.pdbx_description
1 polymer ?
#
loop_
_entity_poly.entity_id
_entity_poly.type
_entity_poly.pdbx_seq_one_letter_code
_entity_poly.pdbx_strand_id
1 'polypeptide(L)'
;DHRYDPISHDDYHRLRAVLEPALDWKNWKQPGNRRVSLYTDDDIARRNEVNKRAQTLESARNEKQSEFIQIALTKEFDRYQDPLKSRLKKAKQTSDGQRTPKQKQLLKDYPNLNVTGGNLYQYNQGHADQIKTMNTEIAKVKGTIPVEEFLRCTTETAGTIPATFLFHRGDHRQPQHEVKPGGLTITAPSGERFAIPDSDPQAPFSGRRLAYARWLTSGQHPLVARVLVNRVWMHHFGRGIVDTPGEFGKLGTLPSHPKLLDWMASYFMEHGWSLKQLHRLMLTSTAYRQSSIRDPRSDHVDSGNKYYWHKAVQRLDAEIVRDRILAVTGRIDERMYGPPIGVKTDTSGQVVVDGSNRRSVYIQARRTQPVALLQVFDAPVMTVNCNKREGSTVASQSLMLMNSDFIVNYAGAFAERVSREATDSVDAALTRELAVDFDPAAYAIARYPWSYGYGSAPASDGQAPRVKFSQYPHYDEKAKTWQGGEKLPDNPLGWSSVSATGGHPNGPESCAIRRWTAPRSGALTVKGVVEHSSDKGDGIRLTLYSSRLGEKGSWEVHQRSASFVVACVVEQGDTIDMIVAERDNHSHDSFRLVYTVELVENTTRAVATWDSEKDFRGPTKTPTINLQTPIVEQAIGAWKLAYGRLPSRQEVALSAAYLRAQLDLLMTQEHENPPLQAITNFCQALISSNEFLYSD
;
A
#
# COMPACT_ATOMS: atom_id res chain seq x y z
N ASP A 1 -0.46 48.28 26.67
CA ASP A 1 -0.79 46.86 26.44
C ASP A 1 -0.38 46.43 25.06
N HIS A 2 0.07 45.17 24.94
CA HIS A 2 0.32 44.51 23.67
C HIS A 2 -0.95 44.52 22.82
N ARG A 3 -0.81 44.79 21.51
CA ARG A 3 -1.94 45.05 20.61
C ARG A 3 -2.97 43.91 20.54
N TYR A 4 -2.53 42.68 20.80
CA TYR A 4 -3.35 41.47 20.63
C TYR A 4 -3.55 40.68 21.93
N ASP A 5 -2.66 40.84 22.92
CA ASP A 5 -2.68 40.05 24.15
C ASP A 5 -2.78 40.99 25.36
N PRO A 6 -3.52 40.62 26.42
CA PRO A 6 -3.66 41.45 27.63
C PRO A 6 -2.41 41.36 28.52
N ILE A 7 -1.23 41.57 27.95
CA ILE A 7 0.07 41.65 28.63
C ILE A 7 0.74 43.00 28.34
N SER A 8 1.65 43.42 29.21
CA SER A 8 2.40 44.65 29.00
C SER A 8 3.40 44.50 27.83
N HIS A 9 3.73 45.60 27.15
CA HIS A 9 4.79 45.59 26.14
C HIS A 9 6.15 45.20 26.75
N ASP A 10 6.39 45.58 28.00
CA ASP A 10 7.58 45.20 28.75
C ASP A 10 7.66 43.68 28.89
N ASP A 11 6.61 43.03 29.41
CA ASP A 11 6.56 41.55 29.55
C ASP A 11 6.80 40.82 28.22
N TYR A 12 6.22 41.31 27.12
CA TYR A 12 6.46 40.74 25.79
C TYR A 12 7.94 40.82 25.40
N HIS A 13 8.59 41.99 25.59
CA HIS A 13 10.00 42.17 25.24
C HIS A 13 10.94 41.44 26.22
N ARG A 14 10.54 41.26 27.50
CA ARG A 14 11.26 40.42 28.47
C ARG A 14 11.32 38.97 28.03
N LEU A 15 10.19 38.44 27.56
CA LEU A 15 10.13 37.09 27.01
C LEU A 15 10.95 36.98 25.72
N ARG A 16 10.86 37.98 24.83
CA ARG A 16 11.70 38.04 23.62
C ARG A 16 13.20 38.05 23.96
N ALA A 17 13.62 38.77 25.00
CA ALA A 17 15.02 38.87 25.43
C ALA A 17 15.63 37.52 25.86
N VAL A 18 14.79 36.54 26.21
CA VAL A 18 15.20 35.15 26.46
C VAL A 18 15.67 34.47 25.17
N LEU A 19 15.06 34.79 24.03
CA LEU A 19 15.33 34.17 22.72
C LEU A 19 16.30 34.98 21.85
N GLU A 20 16.49 36.28 22.13
CA GLU A 20 17.30 37.20 21.32
C GLU A 20 18.71 36.66 21.01
N PRO A 21 19.48 36.07 21.94
CA PRO A 21 20.82 35.54 21.63
C PRO A 21 20.83 34.41 20.58
N ALA A 22 19.73 33.67 20.43
CA ALA A 22 19.63 32.58 19.45
C ALA A 22 18.98 33.02 18.13
N LEU A 23 18.29 34.16 18.14
CA LEU A 23 17.57 34.77 17.02
C LEU A 23 18.07 36.19 16.76
N ASP A 24 19.37 36.42 16.93
CA ASP A 24 20.01 37.71 16.70
C ASP A 24 19.84 38.12 15.24
N TRP A 25 19.05 39.16 15.00
CA TRP A 25 18.75 39.66 13.67
C TRP A 25 19.95 40.33 13.00
N LYS A 26 20.93 40.83 13.77
CA LYS A 26 22.17 41.40 13.24
C LYS A 26 23.14 40.31 12.78
N ASN A 27 23.13 39.17 13.47
CA ASN A 27 23.97 38.01 13.19
C ASN A 27 23.11 36.77 12.84
N TRP A 28 22.15 36.95 11.93
CA TRP A 28 21.14 35.94 11.66
C TRP A 28 21.74 34.64 11.08
N LYS A 29 21.64 33.55 11.83
CA LYS A 29 22.00 32.22 11.33
C LYS A 29 20.93 31.69 10.38
N GLN A 30 21.27 31.56 9.10
CA GLN A 30 20.44 30.88 8.11
C GLN A 30 20.15 29.42 8.51
N PRO A 31 19.00 28.83 8.13
CA PRO A 31 18.62 27.47 8.54
C PRO A 31 19.66 26.38 8.24
N GLY A 32 20.43 26.50 7.15
CA GLY A 32 21.52 25.57 6.82
C GLY A 32 22.63 25.55 7.86
N ASN A 33 22.89 26.70 8.49
CA ASN A 33 23.94 26.91 9.49
C ASN A 33 23.47 26.60 10.93
N ARG A 34 22.23 26.12 11.09
CA ARG A 34 21.65 25.70 12.38
C ARG A 34 21.67 24.18 12.54
N ARG A 35 22.64 23.52 11.88
CA ARG A 35 22.83 22.07 11.93
C ARG A 35 23.98 21.74 12.88
N VAL A 36 23.73 20.82 13.79
CA VAL A 36 24.76 20.23 14.66
C VAL A 36 24.89 18.77 14.25
N SER A 37 26.13 18.36 13.94
CA SER A 37 26.45 16.98 13.61
C SER A 37 26.20 16.10 14.83
N LEU A 38 25.61 14.92 14.59
CA LEU A 38 25.44 13.89 15.60
C LEU A 38 26.60 12.91 15.65
N TYR A 39 27.64 13.11 14.84
CA TYR A 39 28.84 12.31 14.95
C TYR A 39 29.44 12.37 16.34
N THR A 40 29.76 11.19 16.84
CA THR A 40 30.63 11.01 17.98
C THR A 40 32.09 11.17 17.56
N ASP A 41 32.99 11.33 18.54
CA ASP A 41 34.43 11.35 18.26
C ASP A 41 34.89 10.05 17.57
N ASP A 42 34.27 8.91 17.90
CA ASP A 42 34.53 7.61 17.26
C ASP A 42 34.09 7.59 15.79
N ASP A 43 32.97 8.24 15.43
CA ASP A 43 32.52 8.35 14.05
C ASP A 43 33.47 9.22 13.23
N ILE A 44 33.94 10.32 13.81
CA ILE A 44 34.93 11.22 13.20
C ILE A 44 36.24 10.45 12.96
N ALA A 45 36.72 9.69 13.94
CA ALA A 45 37.92 8.87 13.82
C ALA A 45 37.77 7.82 12.70
N ARG A 46 36.66 7.07 12.69
CA ARG A 46 36.35 6.07 11.64
C ARG A 46 36.27 6.70 10.26
N ARG A 47 35.58 7.82 10.10
CA ARG A 47 35.53 8.57 8.84
C ARG A 47 36.94 8.96 8.38
N ASN A 48 37.76 9.50 9.28
CA ASN A 48 39.12 9.93 8.94
C ASN A 48 40.00 8.76 8.50
N GLU A 49 39.89 7.61 9.16
CA GLU A 49 40.58 6.37 8.78
C GLU A 49 40.16 5.88 7.38
N VAL A 50 38.85 5.80 7.14
CA VAL A 50 38.29 5.39 5.84
C VAL A 50 38.72 6.35 4.73
N ASN A 51 38.69 7.66 4.99
CA ASN A 51 39.17 8.67 4.03
C ASN A 51 40.66 8.50 3.73
N LYS A 52 41.50 8.23 4.74
CA LYS A 52 42.92 7.95 4.54
C LYS A 52 43.14 6.72 3.66
N ARG A 53 42.38 5.64 3.90
CA ARG A 53 42.43 4.42 3.06
C ARG A 53 41.96 4.69 1.64
N ALA A 54 40.87 5.43 1.47
CA ALA A 54 40.35 5.81 0.16
C ALA A 54 41.37 6.68 -0.61
N GLN A 55 42.06 7.58 0.07
CA GLN A 55 43.10 8.42 -0.53
C GLN A 55 44.28 7.59 -1.07
N THR A 56 44.73 6.55 -0.34
CA THR A 56 45.76 5.63 -0.84
C THR A 56 45.33 4.92 -2.13
N LEU A 57 44.08 4.44 -2.18
CA LEU A 57 43.54 3.78 -3.36
C LEU A 57 43.36 4.76 -4.54
N GLU A 58 42.96 6.00 -4.27
CA GLU A 58 42.85 7.07 -5.26
C GLU A 58 44.20 7.40 -5.88
N SER A 59 45.27 7.49 -5.08
CA SER A 59 46.63 7.69 -5.57
C SER A 59 47.08 6.55 -6.50
N ALA A 60 46.91 5.29 -6.07
CA ALA A 60 47.24 4.13 -6.89
C ALA A 60 46.44 4.09 -8.22
N ARG A 61 45.15 4.45 -8.16
CA ARG A 61 44.30 4.57 -9.35
C ARG A 61 44.79 5.68 -10.27
N ASN A 62 45.17 6.84 -9.74
CA ASN A 62 45.68 7.96 -10.54
C ASN A 62 47.01 7.63 -11.22
N GLU A 63 47.89 6.90 -10.54
CA GLU A 63 49.14 6.38 -11.11
C GLU A 63 48.86 5.42 -12.27
N LYS A 64 48.00 4.40 -12.06
CA LYS A 64 47.61 3.46 -13.12
C LYS A 64 46.91 4.14 -14.29
N GLN A 65 46.03 5.09 -14.02
CA GLN A 65 45.35 5.87 -15.05
C GLN A 65 46.36 6.67 -15.89
N SER A 66 47.37 7.26 -15.25
CA SER A 66 48.44 7.99 -15.93
C SER A 66 49.29 7.06 -16.79
N GLU A 67 49.65 5.88 -16.28
CA GLU A 67 50.37 4.83 -17.03
C GLU A 67 49.59 4.42 -18.29
N PHE A 68 48.30 4.11 -18.16
CA PHE A 68 47.47 3.71 -19.30
C PHE A 68 47.28 4.82 -20.33
N ILE A 69 47.16 6.07 -19.89
CA ILE A 69 47.13 7.23 -20.79
C ILE A 69 48.46 7.31 -21.57
N GLN A 70 49.61 7.11 -20.92
CA GLN A 70 50.91 7.13 -21.61
C GLN A 70 51.07 5.97 -22.61
N ILE A 71 50.59 4.77 -22.27
CA ILE A 71 50.58 3.62 -23.19
C ILE A 71 49.74 3.94 -24.43
N ALA A 72 48.52 4.45 -24.25
CA ALA A 72 47.65 4.84 -25.35
C ALA A 72 48.26 5.96 -26.20
N LEU A 73 48.81 7.01 -25.56
CA LEU A 73 49.49 8.09 -26.28
C LEU A 73 50.70 7.60 -27.07
N THR A 74 51.50 6.70 -26.51
CA THR A 74 52.66 6.13 -27.21
C THR A 74 52.23 5.39 -28.47
N LYS A 75 51.20 4.54 -28.36
CA LYS A 75 50.61 3.83 -29.51
C LYS A 75 50.06 4.79 -30.57
N GLU A 76 49.43 5.89 -30.16
CA GLU A 76 48.98 6.92 -31.12
C GLU A 76 50.15 7.67 -31.75
N PHE A 77 51.22 7.98 -31.00
CA PHE A 77 52.42 8.62 -31.56
C PHE A 77 53.14 7.73 -32.58
N ASP A 78 53.11 6.41 -32.41
CA ASP A 78 53.74 5.46 -33.33
C ASP A 78 53.09 5.39 -34.71
N ARG A 79 51.89 5.96 -34.87
CA ARG A 79 51.22 6.12 -36.17
C ARG A 79 51.84 7.22 -37.03
N TYR A 80 52.72 8.06 -36.47
CA TYR A 80 53.33 9.20 -37.15
C TYR A 80 54.85 9.01 -37.31
N GLN A 81 55.40 9.54 -38.40
CA GLN A 81 56.84 9.55 -38.70
C GLN A 81 57.47 10.90 -38.29
N ASP A 82 58.79 10.93 -38.12
CA ASP A 82 59.51 12.19 -37.91
C ASP A 82 59.56 13.03 -39.19
N PRO A 83 59.49 14.38 -39.10
CA PRO A 83 59.60 15.22 -37.91
C PRO A 83 58.27 15.51 -37.17
N LEU A 84 57.13 15.03 -37.69
CA LEU A 84 55.80 15.33 -37.13
C LEU A 84 55.61 14.68 -35.75
N LYS A 85 56.03 13.43 -35.58
CA LYS A 85 55.99 12.69 -34.31
C LYS A 85 56.65 13.47 -33.17
N SER A 86 57.87 13.96 -33.40
CA SER A 86 58.62 14.77 -32.43
C SER A 86 57.93 16.08 -32.07
N ARG A 87 57.30 16.76 -33.03
CA ARG A 87 56.51 17.99 -32.78
C ARG A 87 55.26 17.72 -31.94
N LEU A 88 54.55 16.63 -32.22
CA LEU A 88 53.35 16.21 -31.48
C LEU A 88 53.68 15.80 -30.04
N LYS A 89 54.76 15.05 -29.83
CA LYS A 89 55.26 14.69 -28.48
C LYS A 89 55.58 15.95 -27.67
N LYS A 90 56.35 16.88 -28.24
CA LYS A 90 56.71 18.14 -27.57
C LYS A 90 55.48 18.99 -27.24
N ALA A 91 54.50 19.06 -28.14
CA ALA A 91 53.24 19.78 -27.90
C ALA A 91 52.43 19.18 -26.74
N LYS A 92 52.34 17.84 -26.65
CA LYS A 92 51.57 17.16 -25.60
C LYS A 92 52.27 17.20 -24.24
N GLN A 93 53.60 17.08 -24.21
CA GLN A 93 54.42 17.19 -22.99
C GLN A 93 54.45 18.61 -22.41
N THR A 94 54.25 19.64 -23.24
CA THR A 94 54.08 21.02 -22.75
C THR A 94 52.76 21.11 -21.99
N SER A 95 52.80 21.64 -20.75
CA SER A 95 51.61 21.85 -19.93
C SER A 95 50.58 22.73 -20.66
N ASP A 96 49.28 22.50 -20.44
CA ASP A 96 48.24 23.12 -21.28
C ASP A 96 48.28 24.66 -21.30
N GLY A 97 48.57 25.27 -20.13
CA GLY A 97 48.75 26.71 -19.99
C GLY A 97 50.00 27.28 -20.67
N GLN A 98 51.01 26.45 -20.94
CA GLN A 98 52.29 26.85 -21.55
C GLN A 98 52.40 26.49 -23.04
N ARG A 99 51.38 25.84 -23.62
CA ARG A 99 51.35 25.52 -25.06
C ARG A 99 51.22 26.79 -25.89
N THR A 100 52.14 26.99 -26.83
CA THR A 100 52.06 28.05 -27.83
C THR A 100 50.79 27.90 -28.70
N PRO A 101 50.27 28.97 -29.33
CA PRO A 101 49.12 28.88 -30.22
C PRO A 101 49.30 27.84 -31.34
N LYS A 102 50.52 27.72 -31.87
CA LYS A 102 50.89 26.69 -32.87
C LYS A 102 50.81 25.27 -32.31
N GLN A 103 51.19 25.03 -31.05
CA GLN A 103 51.07 23.71 -30.42
C GLN A 103 49.61 23.36 -30.10
N LYS A 104 48.80 24.34 -29.69
CA LYS A 104 47.35 24.14 -29.45
C LYS A 104 46.63 23.80 -30.75
N GLN A 105 46.90 24.55 -31.83
CA GLN A 105 46.36 24.23 -33.14
C GLN A 105 46.82 22.86 -33.62
N LEU A 106 48.10 22.54 -33.47
CA LEU A 106 48.65 21.24 -33.84
C LEU A 106 47.93 20.08 -33.12
N LEU A 107 47.67 20.16 -31.81
CA LEU A 107 46.91 19.10 -31.12
C LEU A 107 45.43 19.05 -31.50
N LYS A 108 44.84 20.18 -31.94
CA LYS A 108 43.46 20.25 -32.44
C LYS A 108 43.32 19.53 -33.79
N ASP A 109 44.33 19.61 -34.64
CA ASP A 109 44.37 18.94 -35.94
C ASP A 109 44.54 17.41 -35.80
N TYR A 110 44.99 16.92 -34.63
CA TYR A 110 45.16 15.49 -34.31
C TYR A 110 44.38 15.09 -33.05
N PRO A 111 43.04 15.02 -33.11
CA PRO A 111 42.17 14.82 -31.94
C PRO A 111 42.38 13.47 -31.24
N ASN A 112 42.90 12.45 -31.94
CA ASN A 112 43.22 11.15 -31.36
C ASN A 112 44.29 11.22 -30.26
N LEU A 113 45.06 12.31 -30.17
CA LEU A 113 46.01 12.54 -29.08
C LEU A 113 45.36 13.14 -27.82
N ASN A 114 44.04 13.35 -27.83
CA ASN A 114 43.28 13.78 -26.67
C ASN A 114 42.89 12.60 -25.76
N VAL A 115 43.88 11.79 -25.37
CA VAL A 115 43.67 10.70 -24.41
C VAL A 115 43.55 11.28 -22.99
N THR A 116 42.47 10.93 -22.31
CA THR A 116 42.15 11.27 -20.91
C THR A 116 41.60 10.05 -20.19
N GLY A 117 41.43 10.11 -18.87
CA GLY A 117 40.77 9.03 -18.13
C GLY A 117 39.33 8.78 -18.58
N GLY A 118 38.61 9.83 -18.99
CA GLY A 118 37.20 9.75 -19.36
C GLY A 118 36.93 9.08 -20.70
N ASN A 119 37.92 9.06 -21.61
CA ASN A 119 37.79 8.45 -22.93
C ASN A 119 38.76 7.30 -23.19
N LEU A 120 39.43 6.78 -22.15
CA LEU A 120 40.39 5.68 -22.27
C LEU A 120 39.79 4.43 -22.96
N TYR A 121 38.48 4.20 -22.80
CA TYR A 121 37.74 3.11 -23.43
C TYR A 121 37.80 3.14 -24.96
N GLN A 122 37.95 4.32 -25.57
CA GLN A 122 38.08 4.49 -27.02
C GLN A 122 39.43 3.95 -27.54
N TYR A 123 40.42 3.81 -26.66
CA TYR A 123 41.79 3.38 -27.01
C TYR A 123 42.09 1.97 -26.52
N ASN A 124 41.61 1.61 -25.32
CA ASN A 124 41.73 0.27 -24.75
C ASN A 124 40.63 0.05 -23.71
N GLN A 125 39.65 -0.79 -24.06
CA GLN A 125 38.55 -1.15 -23.17
C GLN A 125 39.03 -1.82 -21.88
N GLY A 126 40.00 -2.75 -21.96
CA GLY A 126 40.51 -3.46 -20.79
C GLY A 126 41.19 -2.55 -19.76
N HIS A 127 41.93 -1.53 -20.20
CA HIS A 127 42.50 -0.52 -19.29
C HIS A 127 41.40 0.35 -18.66
N ALA A 128 40.39 0.74 -19.42
CA ALA A 128 39.26 1.49 -18.89
C ALA A 128 38.47 0.68 -17.85
N ASP A 129 38.27 -0.62 -18.09
CA ASP A 129 37.58 -1.53 -17.17
C ASP A 129 38.37 -1.72 -15.86
N GLN A 130 39.71 -1.75 -15.92
CA GLN A 130 40.54 -1.78 -14.71
C GLN A 130 40.39 -0.50 -13.87
N ILE A 131 40.40 0.69 -14.50
CA ILE A 131 40.17 1.95 -13.78
C ILE A 131 38.74 2.00 -13.19
N LYS A 132 37.74 1.52 -13.92
CA LYS A 132 36.36 1.38 -13.42
C LYS A 132 36.28 0.46 -12.20
N THR A 133 37.03 -0.66 -12.22
CA THR A 133 37.13 -1.59 -11.09
C THR A 133 37.74 -0.89 -9.87
N MET A 134 38.85 -0.18 -10.04
CA MET A 134 39.49 0.59 -8.95
C MET A 134 38.55 1.66 -8.38
N ASN A 135 37.80 2.38 -9.23
CA ASN A 135 36.79 3.34 -8.77
C ASN A 135 35.67 2.67 -7.98
N THR A 136 35.27 1.46 -8.36
CA THR A 136 34.26 0.67 -7.63
C THR A 136 34.79 0.29 -6.25
N GLU A 137 36.05 -0.13 -6.13
CA GLU A 137 36.68 -0.43 -4.83
C GLU A 137 36.83 0.81 -3.94
N ILE A 138 37.22 1.95 -4.51
CA ILE A 138 37.24 3.25 -3.80
C ILE A 138 35.84 3.60 -3.29
N ALA A 139 34.82 3.43 -4.12
CA ALA A 139 33.44 3.69 -3.74
C ALA A 139 32.94 2.74 -2.63
N LYS A 140 33.32 1.46 -2.67
CA LYS A 140 33.03 0.50 -1.58
C LYS A 140 33.66 0.95 -0.26
N VAL A 141 34.93 1.35 -0.28
CA VAL A 141 35.62 1.86 0.92
C VAL A 141 34.95 3.13 1.42
N LYS A 142 34.69 4.12 0.55
CA LYS A 142 33.97 5.34 0.97
C LYS A 142 32.54 5.06 1.46
N GLY A 143 31.91 4.01 0.95
CA GLY A 143 30.61 3.55 1.40
C GLY A 143 30.59 3.02 2.84
N THR A 144 31.74 2.75 3.45
CA THR A 144 31.83 2.37 4.88
C THR A 144 32.01 3.57 5.80
N ILE A 145 32.06 4.80 5.28
CA ILE A 145 32.01 6.00 6.11
C ILE A 145 30.67 5.98 6.87
N PRO A 146 30.67 6.18 8.21
CA PRO A 146 29.44 6.32 8.98
C PRO A 146 28.49 7.36 8.34
N VAL A 147 27.19 7.25 8.54
CA VAL A 147 26.26 8.26 8.01
C VAL A 147 26.27 9.46 8.94
N GLU A 148 26.63 10.65 8.44
CA GLU A 148 26.56 11.88 9.22
C GLU A 148 25.13 12.38 9.33
N GLU A 149 24.55 12.22 10.51
CA GLU A 149 23.25 12.76 10.85
C GLU A 149 23.38 14.16 11.46
N PHE A 150 22.34 14.99 11.27
CA PHE A 150 22.35 16.36 11.78
C PHE A 150 21.05 16.66 12.51
N LEU A 151 21.18 17.26 13.70
CA LEU A 151 20.06 17.93 14.37
C LEU A 151 19.97 19.36 13.87
N ARG A 152 18.76 19.80 13.53
CA ARG A 152 18.46 21.22 13.37
C ARG A 152 18.09 21.79 14.72
N CYS A 153 18.94 22.65 15.27
CA CYS A 153 18.74 23.20 16.60
C CYS A 153 18.94 24.72 16.63
N THR A 154 18.11 25.37 17.44
CA THR A 154 18.26 26.80 17.73
C THR A 154 19.39 26.99 18.73
N THR A 155 20.53 27.47 18.23
CA THR A 155 21.77 27.70 19.01
C THR A 155 22.08 29.18 19.16
N GLU A 156 22.85 29.49 20.19
CA GLU A 156 23.42 30.82 20.44
C GLU A 156 24.83 30.91 19.81
N THR A 157 25.32 32.12 19.61
CA THR A 157 26.72 32.35 19.26
C THR A 157 27.48 32.62 20.55
N ALA A 158 28.55 31.86 20.78
CA ALA A 158 29.36 32.02 21.98
C ALA A 158 29.91 33.44 22.09
N GLY A 159 29.85 34.04 23.28
CA GLY A 159 30.34 35.39 23.56
C GLY A 159 29.50 36.56 23.02
N THR A 160 28.42 36.30 22.26
CA THR A 160 27.52 37.35 21.77
C THR A 160 26.21 37.36 22.55
N ILE A 161 25.97 38.42 23.33
CA ILE A 161 24.73 38.61 24.08
C ILE A 161 24.07 39.93 23.64
N PRO A 162 23.16 39.91 22.66
CA PRO A 162 22.50 41.12 22.20
C PRO A 162 21.56 41.70 23.27
N ALA A 163 21.60 43.03 23.41
CA ALA A 163 20.63 43.77 24.21
C ALA A 163 19.26 43.78 23.51
N THR A 164 18.19 43.65 24.29
CA THR A 164 16.80 43.76 23.80
C THR A 164 16.23 45.09 24.27
N PHE A 165 15.49 45.78 23.40
CA PHE A 165 14.93 47.10 23.69
C PHE A 165 13.42 47.08 23.55
N LEU A 166 12.75 47.91 24.34
CA LEU A 166 11.38 48.31 24.06
C LEU A 166 11.39 49.31 22.89
N PHE A 167 10.38 49.28 22.03
CA PHE A 167 10.27 50.17 20.88
C PHE A 167 9.05 51.06 20.96
N HIS A 168 9.22 52.36 20.65
CA HIS A 168 8.10 53.29 20.62
C HIS A 168 7.08 52.86 19.55
N ARG A 169 5.88 52.48 19.99
CA ARG A 169 4.80 51.91 19.13
C ARG A 169 5.26 50.73 18.25
N GLY A 170 6.30 50.01 18.68
CA GLY A 170 6.85 48.88 17.93
C GLY A 170 7.75 49.24 16.73
N ASP A 171 8.06 50.53 16.48
CA ASP A 171 9.00 50.89 15.42
C ASP A 171 10.44 50.54 15.85
N HIS A 172 11.01 49.53 15.21
CA HIS A 172 12.38 49.05 15.46
C HIS A 172 13.47 50.13 15.32
N ARG A 173 13.16 51.26 14.66
CA ARG A 173 14.08 52.40 14.50
C ARG A 173 14.03 53.38 15.69
N GLN A 174 13.08 53.20 16.60
CA GLN A 174 12.90 54.05 17.78
C GLN A 174 13.05 53.22 19.07
N PRO A 175 14.26 52.69 19.36
CA PRO A 175 14.50 52.00 20.62
C PRO A 175 14.33 52.97 21.79
N GLN A 176 13.74 52.46 22.87
CA GLN A 176 13.61 53.14 24.15
C GLN A 176 14.63 52.55 25.13
N HIS A 177 14.20 52.15 26.33
CA HIS A 177 15.07 51.53 27.31
C HIS A 177 15.33 50.05 27.00
N GLU A 178 16.46 49.55 27.50
CA GLU A 178 16.80 48.14 27.47
C GLU A 178 15.85 47.33 28.37
N VAL A 179 15.41 46.17 27.90
CA VAL A 179 14.55 45.23 28.61
C VAL A 179 15.35 43.97 28.94
N LYS A 180 15.43 43.64 30.23
CA LYS A 180 16.15 42.47 30.73
C LYS A 180 15.34 41.17 30.56
N PRO A 181 15.99 40.01 30.37
CA PRO A 181 15.28 38.74 30.17
C PRO A 181 14.48 38.33 31.41
N GLY A 182 13.30 37.75 31.18
CA GLY A 182 12.40 37.32 32.24
C GLY A 182 11.11 36.71 31.74
N GLY A 183 10.27 36.27 32.68
CA GLY A 183 8.93 35.76 32.41
C GLY A 183 7.85 36.84 32.42
N LEU A 184 6.61 36.44 32.14
CA LEU A 184 5.45 37.32 32.23
C LEU A 184 5.15 37.64 33.70
N THR A 185 5.02 38.93 34.04
CA THR A 185 4.73 39.35 35.42
C THR A 185 3.46 38.70 35.98
N ILE A 186 2.42 38.50 35.16
CA ILE A 186 1.15 37.86 35.57
C ILE A 186 1.27 36.39 36.00
N THR A 187 2.39 35.74 35.68
CA THR A 187 2.67 34.34 36.05
C THR A 187 3.58 34.20 37.27
N ALA A 188 3.99 35.31 37.87
CA ALA A 188 4.73 35.36 39.12
C ALA A 188 3.79 35.62 40.32
N PRO A 189 4.21 35.34 41.56
CA PRO A 189 3.50 35.76 42.76
C PRO A 189 3.22 37.28 42.77
N SER A 190 2.17 37.68 43.48
CA SER A 190 1.78 39.10 43.54
C SER A 190 2.93 39.94 44.09
N GLY A 191 3.29 41.01 43.37
CA GLY A 191 4.41 41.88 43.73
C GLY A 191 5.79 41.40 43.25
N GLU A 192 5.89 40.21 42.68
CA GLU A 192 7.15 39.64 42.19
C GLU A 192 7.26 39.63 40.67
N ARG A 193 8.47 39.39 40.16
CA ARG A 193 8.75 39.15 38.74
C ARG A 193 9.83 38.08 38.60
N PHE A 194 9.66 37.17 37.64
CA PHE A 194 10.74 36.28 37.26
C PHE A 194 11.78 37.05 36.43
N ALA A 195 12.97 37.22 37.00
CA ALA A 195 14.13 37.82 36.35
C ALA A 195 15.18 36.75 36.04
N ILE A 196 15.77 36.83 34.86
CA ILE A 196 16.83 35.93 34.42
C ILE A 196 18.14 36.75 34.37
N PRO A 197 19.27 36.22 34.87
CA PRO A 197 20.57 36.86 34.71
C PRO A 197 20.92 37.09 33.23
N ASP A 198 21.67 38.15 32.95
CA ASP A 198 22.04 38.51 31.57
C ASP A 198 22.97 37.48 30.91
N SER A 199 23.86 36.87 31.69
CA SER A 199 24.83 35.87 31.26
C SER A 199 25.04 34.78 32.32
N ASP A 200 25.52 33.62 31.87
CA ASP A 200 26.04 32.57 32.74
C ASP A 200 27.57 32.66 32.75
N PRO A 201 28.21 33.04 33.87
CA PRO A 201 29.67 33.17 33.93
C PRO A 201 30.41 31.84 33.78
N GLN A 202 29.72 30.70 33.92
CA GLN A 202 30.31 29.36 33.82
C GLN A 202 30.17 28.75 32.42
N ALA A 203 29.52 29.46 31.48
CA ALA A 203 29.28 28.97 30.13
C ALA A 203 29.63 30.03 29.08
N PRO A 204 30.06 29.64 27.88
CA PRO A 204 30.31 30.58 26.78
C PRO A 204 29.01 31.17 26.17
N PHE A 205 27.84 30.82 26.71
CA PHE A 205 26.50 31.19 26.21
C PHE A 205 25.70 31.94 27.28
N SER A 206 24.58 32.56 26.90
CA SER A 206 23.82 33.41 27.83
C SER A 206 23.13 32.64 28.97
N GLY A 207 22.83 31.36 28.79
CA GLY A 207 22.06 30.54 29.75
C GLY A 207 20.58 30.91 29.86
N ARG A 208 20.11 31.97 29.18
CA ARG A 208 18.77 32.56 29.37
C ARG A 208 17.64 31.56 29.09
N ARG A 209 17.71 30.83 27.98
CA ARG A 209 16.69 29.84 27.60
C ARG A 209 16.62 28.67 28.58
N LEU A 210 17.77 28.23 29.11
CA LEU A 210 17.82 27.16 30.11
C LEU A 210 17.22 27.62 31.44
N ALA A 211 17.55 28.84 31.89
CA ALA A 211 16.96 29.43 33.09
C ALA A 211 15.44 29.57 32.96
N TYR A 212 14.96 30.04 31.80
CA TYR A 212 13.53 30.13 31.52
C TYR A 212 12.85 28.76 31.53
N ALA A 213 13.45 27.76 30.87
CA ALA A 213 12.92 26.39 30.86
C ALA A 213 12.82 25.80 32.28
N ARG A 214 13.86 25.96 33.10
CA ARG A 214 13.87 25.51 34.51
C ARG A 214 12.76 26.17 35.31
N TRP A 215 12.48 27.46 35.10
CA TRP A 215 11.39 28.14 35.77
C TRP A 215 10.00 27.64 35.31
N LEU A 216 9.79 27.48 34.00
CA LEU A 216 8.55 26.92 33.44
C LEU A 216 8.24 25.54 34.03
N THR A 217 9.27 24.71 34.24
CA THR A 217 9.13 23.34 34.75
C THR A 217 9.46 23.20 36.24
N SER A 218 9.55 24.31 36.99
CA SER A 218 9.92 24.32 38.42
C SER A 218 8.87 23.70 39.35
N GLY A 219 7.66 23.48 38.84
CA GLY A 219 6.49 23.15 39.64
C GLY A 219 5.77 24.34 40.25
N GLN A 220 6.36 25.54 40.18
CA GLN A 220 5.77 26.78 40.71
C GLN A 220 5.05 27.60 39.65
N HIS A 221 5.34 27.38 38.37
CA HIS A 221 4.70 28.13 37.29
C HIS A 221 3.21 27.77 37.19
N PRO A 222 2.29 28.76 37.22
CA PRO A 222 0.85 28.47 37.33
C PRO A 222 0.25 27.77 36.10
N LEU A 223 0.73 28.05 34.88
CA LEU A 223 0.04 27.55 33.68
C LEU A 223 0.57 26.24 33.09
N VAL A 224 1.86 25.92 33.22
CA VAL A 224 2.51 24.87 32.41
C VAL A 224 1.87 23.51 32.63
N ALA A 225 1.73 23.07 33.88
CA ALA A 225 1.09 21.80 34.20
C ALA A 225 -0.39 21.78 33.84
N ARG A 226 -1.13 22.86 34.11
CA ARG A 226 -2.56 22.99 33.77
C ARG A 226 -2.80 22.87 32.27
N VAL A 227 -2.01 23.58 31.46
CA VAL A 227 -2.10 23.53 29.99
C VAL A 227 -1.80 22.13 29.46
N LEU A 228 -0.73 21.48 29.97
CA LEU A 228 -0.37 20.13 29.55
C LEU A 228 -1.45 19.10 29.92
N VAL A 229 -1.92 19.12 31.17
CA VAL A 229 -3.00 18.25 31.64
C VAL A 229 -4.27 18.46 30.83
N ASN A 230 -4.65 19.71 30.57
CA ASN A 230 -5.84 20.02 29.78
C ASN A 230 -5.75 19.51 28.33
N ARG A 231 -4.57 19.56 27.71
CA ARG A 231 -4.35 19.01 26.37
C ARG A 231 -4.45 17.50 26.36
N VAL A 232 -3.82 16.83 27.33
CA VAL A 232 -3.92 15.36 27.46
C VAL A 232 -5.38 14.96 27.71
N TRP A 233 -6.09 15.68 28.59
CA TRP A 233 -7.52 15.50 28.82
C TRP A 233 -8.33 15.67 27.53
N MET A 234 -8.12 16.75 26.79
CA MET A 234 -8.79 17.01 25.52
C MET A 234 -8.62 15.86 24.53
N HIS A 235 -7.42 15.26 24.42
CA HIS A 235 -7.21 14.12 23.53
C HIS A 235 -8.00 12.87 23.94
N HIS A 236 -8.19 12.63 25.25
CA HIS A 236 -8.93 11.48 25.76
C HIS A 236 -10.45 11.69 25.85
N PHE A 237 -10.91 12.93 25.97
CA PHE A 237 -12.32 13.25 26.21
C PHE A 237 -12.95 14.08 25.08
N GLY A 238 -12.21 14.40 24.01
CA GLY A 238 -12.64 15.23 22.87
C GLY A 238 -12.74 16.73 23.18
N ARG A 239 -12.83 17.10 24.46
CA ARG A 239 -12.98 18.47 24.95
C ARG A 239 -12.11 18.70 26.17
N GLY A 240 -11.33 19.79 26.18
CA GLY A 240 -10.57 20.20 27.36
C GLY A 240 -11.47 20.72 28.48
N ILE A 241 -11.02 20.59 29.74
CA ILE A 241 -11.64 21.24 30.90
C ILE A 241 -11.70 22.75 30.68
N VAL A 242 -10.64 23.31 30.10
CA VAL A 242 -10.63 24.60 29.41
C VAL A 242 -10.77 24.32 27.91
N ASP A 243 -11.87 24.75 27.30
CA ASP A 243 -12.21 24.42 25.91
C ASP A 243 -11.34 25.18 24.88
N THR A 244 -10.60 26.18 25.36
CA THR A 244 -9.64 26.96 24.59
C THR A 244 -8.20 26.54 24.94
N PRO A 245 -7.68 25.42 24.38
CA PRO A 245 -6.38 24.87 24.77
C PRO A 245 -5.16 25.76 24.44
N GLY A 246 -5.36 26.80 23.64
CA GLY A 246 -4.37 27.85 23.35
C GLY A 246 -4.49 29.08 24.25
N GLU A 247 -5.63 29.28 24.92
CA GLU A 247 -5.96 30.52 25.65
C GLU A 247 -6.46 30.20 27.05
N PHE A 248 -5.56 30.34 28.04
CA PHE A 248 -5.87 30.22 29.47
C PHE A 248 -6.04 31.59 30.15
N GLY A 249 -5.89 32.68 29.39
CA GLY A 249 -6.06 34.06 29.83
C GLY A 249 -7.50 34.57 29.63
N LYS A 250 -7.66 35.90 29.66
CA LYS A 250 -8.96 36.57 29.55
C LYS A 250 -9.70 36.35 28.23
N LEU A 251 -8.98 36.01 27.16
CA LEU A 251 -9.56 35.71 25.84
C LEU A 251 -10.07 34.26 25.74
N GLY A 252 -9.73 33.41 26.72
CA GLY A 252 -10.15 32.03 26.77
C GLY A 252 -11.45 31.80 27.53
N THR A 253 -11.77 30.52 27.72
CA THR A 253 -12.91 30.06 28.51
C THR A 253 -12.48 29.71 29.94
N LEU A 254 -13.39 29.90 30.91
CA LEU A 254 -13.16 29.41 32.27
C LEU A 254 -13.22 27.87 32.31
N PRO A 255 -12.41 27.23 33.16
CA PRO A 255 -12.44 25.78 33.32
C PRO A 255 -13.82 25.31 33.81
N SER A 256 -14.36 24.24 33.22
CA SER A 256 -15.59 23.60 33.71
C SER A 256 -15.41 23.01 35.11
N HIS A 257 -14.22 22.49 35.40
CA HIS A 257 -13.87 21.85 36.68
C HIS A 257 -12.52 22.38 37.20
N PRO A 258 -12.45 23.60 37.75
CA PRO A 258 -11.20 24.23 38.18
C PRO A 258 -10.43 23.40 39.21
N LYS A 259 -11.13 22.88 40.24
CA LYS A 259 -10.51 22.06 41.29
C LYS A 259 -9.91 20.76 40.76
N LEU A 260 -10.57 20.13 39.77
CA LEU A 260 -10.05 18.93 39.12
C LEU A 260 -8.78 19.24 38.33
N LEU A 261 -8.80 20.32 37.53
CA LEU A 261 -7.64 20.74 36.75
C LEU A 261 -6.44 21.07 37.65
N ASP A 262 -6.67 21.77 38.76
CA ASP A 262 -5.64 22.08 39.75
C ASP A 262 -5.06 20.82 40.39
N TRP A 263 -5.94 19.91 40.85
CA TRP A 263 -5.52 18.65 41.45
C TRP A 263 -4.71 17.79 40.47
N MET A 264 -5.16 17.65 39.22
CA MET A 264 -4.45 16.88 38.20
C MET A 264 -3.12 17.53 37.81
N ALA A 265 -3.04 18.86 37.78
CA ALA A 265 -1.80 19.58 37.55
C ALA A 265 -0.78 19.31 38.68
N SER A 266 -1.19 19.38 39.95
CA SER A 266 -0.34 19.01 41.08
C SER A 266 0.09 17.55 41.01
N TYR A 267 -0.85 16.62 40.78
CA TYR A 267 -0.55 15.20 40.60
C TYR A 267 0.52 14.98 39.52
N PHE A 268 0.36 15.62 38.36
CA PHE A 268 1.31 15.47 37.25
C PHE A 268 2.72 15.92 37.62
N MET A 269 2.86 17.03 38.36
CA MET A 269 4.16 17.54 38.80
C MET A 269 4.78 16.68 39.90
N GLU A 270 4.00 16.28 40.91
CA GLU A 270 4.42 15.42 42.03
C GLU A 270 4.92 14.04 41.56
N HIS A 271 4.37 13.55 40.45
CA HIS A 271 4.74 12.28 39.84
C HIS A 271 5.79 12.42 38.72
N GLY A 272 6.62 13.47 38.82
CA GLY A 272 7.79 13.65 37.95
C GLY A 272 7.44 13.93 36.49
N TRP A 273 6.31 14.59 36.23
CA TRP A 273 5.85 14.95 34.88
C TRP A 273 5.65 13.72 33.96
N SER A 274 5.30 12.57 34.55
CA SER A 274 5.14 11.32 33.81
C SER A 274 3.83 11.28 33.02
N LEU A 275 3.92 11.49 31.70
CA LEU A 275 2.77 11.36 30.79
C LEU A 275 2.10 9.98 30.89
N LYS A 276 2.88 8.91 31.08
CA LYS A 276 2.35 7.55 31.24
C LYS A 276 1.45 7.42 32.47
N GLN A 277 1.84 8.01 33.60
CA GLN A 277 1.01 7.98 34.81
C GLN A 277 -0.25 8.84 34.66
N LEU A 278 -0.13 10.02 34.03
CA LEU A 278 -1.28 10.88 33.74
C LEU A 278 -2.30 10.18 32.82
N HIS A 279 -1.83 9.52 31.76
CA HIS A 279 -2.67 8.69 30.89
C HIS A 279 -3.36 7.58 31.67
N ARG A 280 -2.61 6.82 32.48
CA ARG A 280 -3.19 5.74 33.28
C ARG A 280 -4.29 6.27 34.21
N LEU A 281 -4.04 7.38 34.92
CA LEU A 281 -5.02 8.00 35.80
C LEU A 281 -6.32 8.36 35.06
N MET A 282 -6.23 8.95 33.87
CA MET A 282 -7.41 9.28 33.07
C MET A 282 -8.11 8.02 32.57
N LEU A 283 -7.39 7.09 31.95
CA LEU A 283 -7.95 5.89 31.29
C LEU A 283 -8.60 4.91 32.28
N THR A 284 -8.14 4.89 33.54
CA THR A 284 -8.75 4.06 34.59
C THR A 284 -9.82 4.79 35.40
N SER A 285 -10.06 6.08 35.15
CA SER A 285 -11.09 6.84 35.83
C SER A 285 -12.50 6.32 35.51
N THR A 286 -13.46 6.62 36.40
CA THR A 286 -14.88 6.37 36.10
C THR A 286 -15.34 7.21 34.92
N ALA A 287 -14.89 8.47 34.82
CA ALA A 287 -15.26 9.38 33.74
C ALA A 287 -14.87 8.84 32.35
N TYR A 288 -13.68 8.27 32.19
CA TYR A 288 -13.25 7.71 30.90
C TYR A 288 -14.00 6.43 30.52
N ARG A 289 -14.39 5.63 31.52
CA ARG A 289 -15.05 4.32 31.32
C ARG A 289 -16.59 4.40 31.28
N GLN A 290 -17.16 5.60 31.19
CA GLN A 290 -18.60 5.78 30.98
C GLN A 290 -19.03 5.24 29.62
N SER A 291 -20.33 4.93 29.49
CA SER A 291 -20.91 4.58 28.20
C SER A 291 -20.97 5.80 27.28
N SER A 292 -20.93 5.57 25.97
CA SER A 292 -21.16 6.59 24.93
C SER A 292 -22.63 6.72 24.53
N ILE A 293 -23.52 5.90 25.12
CA ILE A 293 -24.97 5.98 24.90
C ILE A 293 -25.52 7.26 25.52
N ARG A 294 -26.25 8.03 24.71
CA ARG A 294 -26.90 9.27 25.15
C ARG A 294 -28.16 8.98 25.95
N ASP A 295 -28.32 9.69 27.07
CA ASP A 295 -29.53 9.69 27.89
C ASP A 295 -30.32 10.99 27.64
N PRO A 296 -31.60 10.91 27.22
CA PRO A 296 -32.40 12.11 26.91
C PRO A 296 -32.53 13.12 28.05
N ARG A 297 -32.52 12.66 29.32
CA ARG A 297 -32.63 13.57 30.47
C ARG A 297 -31.34 14.37 30.65
N SER A 298 -30.20 13.69 30.57
CA SER A 298 -28.88 14.31 30.67
C SER A 298 -28.60 15.23 29.48
N ASP A 299 -29.03 14.84 28.27
CA ASP A 299 -28.96 15.66 27.07
C ASP A 299 -29.74 16.98 27.19
N HIS A 300 -30.90 16.96 27.86
CA HIS A 300 -31.67 18.19 28.10
C HIS A 300 -30.95 19.16 29.05
N VAL A 301 -30.11 18.65 29.97
CA VAL A 301 -29.35 19.47 30.92
C VAL A 301 -28.04 19.97 30.31
N ASP A 302 -27.32 19.09 29.60
CA ASP A 302 -25.99 19.36 29.04
C ASP A 302 -25.79 18.60 27.72
N SER A 303 -26.48 19.05 26.67
CA SER A 303 -26.39 18.47 25.32
C SER A 303 -24.99 18.53 24.70
N GLY A 304 -24.13 19.45 25.19
CA GLY A 304 -22.76 19.65 24.74
C GLY A 304 -21.71 18.86 25.54
N ASN A 305 -22.15 18.00 26.46
CA ASN A 305 -21.32 17.17 27.34
C ASN A 305 -20.18 17.95 28.02
N LYS A 306 -20.44 19.21 28.42
CA LYS A 306 -19.49 20.07 29.15
C LYS A 306 -19.11 19.49 30.52
N TYR A 307 -20.01 18.71 31.11
CA TYR A 307 -19.85 18.08 32.41
C TYR A 307 -19.37 16.62 32.37
N TYR A 308 -19.07 16.09 31.18
CA TYR A 308 -18.53 14.72 31.00
C TYR A 308 -19.43 13.65 31.66
N TRP A 309 -20.73 13.68 31.36
CA TRP A 309 -21.71 12.73 31.89
C TRP A 309 -21.83 11.45 31.04
N HIS A 310 -21.26 11.47 29.83
CA HIS A 310 -21.03 10.28 29.01
C HIS A 310 -19.66 10.36 28.33
N LYS A 311 -19.16 9.22 27.82
CA LYS A 311 -17.98 9.20 26.97
C LYS A 311 -18.36 9.72 25.58
N ALA A 312 -17.63 10.72 25.09
CA ALA A 312 -17.89 11.29 23.77
C ALA A 312 -17.30 10.38 22.68
N VAL A 313 -18.09 10.10 21.65
CA VAL A 313 -17.59 9.47 20.42
C VAL A 313 -16.67 10.46 19.72
N GLN A 314 -15.42 10.05 19.48
CA GLN A 314 -14.37 10.90 18.92
C GLN A 314 -13.99 10.44 17.52
N ARG A 315 -13.86 11.39 16.59
CA ARG A 315 -13.31 11.13 15.27
C ARG A 315 -11.82 10.83 15.38
N LEU A 316 -11.36 9.77 14.70
CA LEU A 316 -9.94 9.44 14.63
C LEU A 316 -9.18 10.45 13.77
N ASP A 317 -7.98 10.80 14.24
CA ASP A 317 -7.00 11.61 13.51
C ASP A 317 -6.57 10.93 12.20
N ALA A 318 -6.21 11.73 11.19
CA ALA A 318 -5.73 11.28 9.88
C ALA A 318 -4.69 10.15 9.94
N GLU A 319 -3.66 10.33 10.77
CA GLU A 319 -2.57 9.36 10.96
C GLU A 319 -3.07 8.06 11.57
N ILE A 320 -4.03 8.14 12.50
CA ILE A 320 -4.64 6.96 13.14
C ILE A 320 -5.54 6.24 12.13
N VAL A 321 -6.30 6.95 11.30
CA VAL A 321 -7.11 6.33 10.24
C VAL A 321 -6.23 5.50 9.30
N ARG A 322 -5.14 6.08 8.79
CA ARG A 322 -4.19 5.35 7.94
C ARG A 322 -3.55 4.17 8.68
N ASP A 323 -3.04 4.39 9.90
CA ASP A 323 -2.36 3.34 10.65
C ASP A 323 -3.32 2.21 11.06
N ARG A 324 -4.60 2.50 11.34
CA ARG A 324 -5.65 1.51 11.61
C ARG A 324 -5.88 0.63 10.39
N ILE A 325 -5.93 1.19 9.18
CA ILE A 325 -6.05 0.41 7.92
C ILE A 325 -4.87 -0.56 7.76
N LEU A 326 -3.65 -0.08 8.00
CA LEU A 326 -2.46 -0.94 7.95
C LEU A 326 -2.46 -2.02 9.05
N ALA A 327 -2.96 -1.69 10.23
CA ALA A 327 -3.01 -2.60 11.37
C ALA A 327 -4.04 -3.72 11.16
N VAL A 328 -5.26 -3.41 10.71
CA VAL A 328 -6.31 -4.42 10.49
C VAL A 328 -5.96 -5.38 9.35
N THR A 329 -5.17 -4.92 8.38
CA THR A 329 -4.65 -5.75 7.28
C THR A 329 -3.41 -6.56 7.66
N GLY A 330 -2.83 -6.34 8.84
CA GLY A 330 -1.59 -7.00 9.28
C GLY A 330 -0.35 -6.55 8.50
N ARG A 331 -0.45 -5.41 7.82
CA ARG A 331 0.59 -4.87 6.93
C ARG A 331 1.41 -3.76 7.60
N ILE A 332 1.04 -3.32 8.80
CA ILE A 332 1.74 -2.24 9.52
C ILE A 332 3.17 -2.65 9.91
N ASP A 333 4.14 -1.79 9.58
CA ASP A 333 5.51 -1.91 10.06
C ASP A 333 5.69 -1.06 11.32
N GLU A 334 5.84 -1.75 12.46
CA GLU A 334 6.01 -1.16 13.79
C GLU A 334 7.47 -0.80 14.12
N ARG A 335 8.42 -0.98 13.20
CA ARG A 335 9.82 -0.66 13.44
C ARG A 335 10.00 0.81 13.81
N MET A 336 10.50 1.01 15.02
CA MET A 336 10.80 2.32 15.57
C MET A 336 12.14 2.86 15.05
N TYR A 337 12.24 4.19 15.02
CA TYR A 337 13.43 4.97 14.65
C TYR A 337 13.89 4.81 13.19
N GLY A 338 15.00 5.44 12.82
CA GLY A 338 15.49 5.42 11.44
C GLY A 338 14.82 6.46 10.52
N PRO A 339 15.18 6.46 9.23
CA PRO A 339 14.82 7.53 8.31
C PRO A 339 13.31 7.56 8.00
N PRO A 340 12.77 8.74 7.63
CA PRO A 340 11.38 8.85 7.20
C PRO A 340 11.15 8.17 5.85
N ILE A 341 9.90 7.78 5.60
CA ILE A 341 9.44 7.28 4.29
C ILE A 341 9.09 8.44 3.36
N GLY A 342 9.44 8.31 2.09
CA GLY A 342 9.22 9.34 1.09
C GLY A 342 7.74 9.58 0.79
N VAL A 343 7.48 10.65 0.04
CA VAL A 343 6.20 10.90 -0.60
C VAL A 343 6.43 11.12 -2.08
N LYS A 344 5.49 10.69 -2.92
CA LYS A 344 5.55 10.85 -4.37
C LYS A 344 4.20 11.28 -4.91
N THR A 345 4.19 11.77 -6.14
CA THR A 345 2.97 12.00 -6.89
C THR A 345 2.62 10.73 -7.67
N ASP A 346 1.38 10.28 -7.57
CA ASP A 346 0.88 9.14 -8.35
C ASP A 346 0.47 9.55 -9.78
N THR A 347 -0.05 8.59 -10.56
CA THR A 347 -0.52 8.82 -11.94
C THR A 347 -1.71 9.78 -12.03
N SER A 348 -2.46 9.94 -10.93
CA SER A 348 -3.62 10.82 -10.81
C SER A 348 -3.25 12.22 -10.31
N GLY A 349 -1.95 12.48 -10.06
CA GLY A 349 -1.48 13.76 -9.53
C GLY A 349 -1.61 13.92 -8.02
N GLN A 350 -2.06 12.89 -7.29
CA GLN A 350 -2.18 12.94 -5.84
C GLN A 350 -0.84 12.63 -5.17
N VAL A 351 -0.55 13.32 -4.05
CA VAL A 351 0.62 13.00 -3.25
C VAL A 351 0.29 11.83 -2.33
N VAL A 352 1.02 10.73 -2.49
CA VAL A 352 0.88 9.48 -1.75
C VAL A 352 2.19 9.12 -1.03
N VAL A 353 2.09 8.19 -0.09
CA VAL A 353 3.28 7.65 0.60
C VAL A 353 4.08 6.78 -0.38
N ASP A 354 5.39 6.98 -0.43
CA ASP A 354 6.28 6.24 -1.32
C ASP A 354 6.98 5.10 -0.57
N GLY A 355 6.49 3.87 -0.78
CA GLY A 355 7.15 2.66 -0.30
C GLY A 355 6.44 2.01 0.90
N SER A 356 7.17 1.87 2.01
CA SER A 356 6.82 0.93 3.08
C SER A 356 5.61 1.31 3.93
N ASN A 357 5.02 0.30 4.57
CA ASN A 357 3.83 0.42 5.42
C ASN A 357 4.14 0.84 6.85
N ARG A 358 5.15 1.70 7.00
CA ARG A 358 5.51 2.23 8.31
C ARG A 358 4.40 3.13 8.83
N ARG A 359 4.33 3.18 10.17
CA ARG A 359 3.45 4.09 10.91
C ARG A 359 3.55 5.50 10.37
N SER A 360 2.42 6.19 10.34
CA SER A 360 2.26 7.53 9.77
C SER A 360 3.20 8.57 10.39
N VAL A 361 3.65 8.36 11.63
CA VAL A 361 4.67 9.19 12.30
C VAL A 361 6.02 9.24 11.55
N TYR A 362 6.30 8.25 10.69
CA TYR A 362 7.52 8.19 9.87
C TYR A 362 7.34 8.77 8.46
N ILE A 363 6.15 9.25 8.09
CA ILE A 363 5.93 9.89 6.79
C ILE A 363 6.74 11.19 6.73
N GLN A 364 7.48 11.40 5.63
CA GLN A 364 8.20 12.64 5.42
C GLN A 364 7.22 13.81 5.25
N ALA A 365 7.22 14.74 6.21
CA ALA A 365 6.41 15.94 6.15
C ALA A 365 6.99 16.96 5.15
N ARG A 366 6.29 17.20 4.03
CA ARG A 366 6.64 18.23 3.03
C ARG A 366 5.53 19.26 2.91
N ARG A 367 5.83 20.53 3.17
CA ARG A 367 4.84 21.63 3.10
C ARG A 367 4.20 21.81 1.72
N THR A 368 4.94 21.50 0.65
CA THR A 368 4.49 21.62 -0.74
C THR A 368 3.88 20.33 -1.29
N GLN A 369 3.98 19.23 -0.54
CA GLN A 369 3.51 17.90 -0.95
C GLN A 369 2.84 17.21 0.25
N PRO A 370 1.70 17.73 0.74
CA PRO A 370 0.92 17.07 1.78
C PRO A 370 0.29 15.78 1.23
N VAL A 371 0.31 14.69 2.01
CA VAL A 371 -0.31 13.42 1.60
C VAL A 371 -1.82 13.58 1.49
N ALA A 372 -2.39 13.23 0.34
CA ALA A 372 -3.80 13.47 0.02
C ALA A 372 -4.76 12.82 1.03
N LEU A 373 -4.52 11.56 1.39
CA LEU A 373 -5.31 10.86 2.42
C LEU A 373 -5.26 11.60 3.75
N LEU A 374 -4.09 12.04 4.20
CA LEU A 374 -3.97 12.72 5.49
C LEU A 374 -4.68 14.08 5.46
N GLN A 375 -4.54 14.82 4.35
CA GLN A 375 -5.17 16.12 4.17
C GLN A 375 -6.71 16.05 4.17
N VAL A 376 -7.28 15.05 3.49
CA VAL A 376 -8.74 14.84 3.44
C VAL A 376 -9.32 14.54 4.83
N PHE A 377 -8.53 13.94 5.71
CA PHE A 377 -8.89 13.62 7.10
C PHE A 377 -8.36 14.66 8.10
N ASP A 378 -8.27 15.92 7.67
CA ASP A 378 -8.00 17.09 8.51
C ASP A 378 -6.62 17.08 9.19
N ALA A 379 -5.61 16.43 8.58
CA ALA A 379 -4.24 16.55 9.07
C ALA A 379 -3.82 18.03 9.13
N PRO A 380 -3.17 18.47 10.23
CA PRO A 380 -2.90 19.87 10.46
C PRO A 380 -1.97 20.46 9.39
N VAL A 381 -2.36 21.62 8.85
CA VAL A 381 -1.56 22.34 7.87
C VAL A 381 -0.38 23.01 8.56
N MET A 382 0.85 22.77 8.07
CA MET A 382 2.09 23.28 8.69
C MET A 382 2.35 24.78 8.47
N THR A 383 1.32 25.58 8.15
CA THR A 383 1.41 27.03 7.93
C THR A 383 1.15 27.84 9.19
N VAL A 384 0.32 27.33 10.11
CA VAL A 384 -0.06 27.99 11.37
C VAL A 384 0.06 27.04 12.56
N ASN A 385 0.10 27.59 13.78
CA ASN A 385 0.06 26.78 15.00
C ASN A 385 -1.30 26.08 15.12
N CYS A 386 -1.30 24.76 15.26
CA CYS A 386 -2.51 23.97 15.51
C CYS A 386 -2.65 23.71 17.01
N ASN A 387 -3.56 24.43 17.67
CA ASN A 387 -3.83 24.29 19.11
C ASN A 387 -4.89 23.21 19.41
N LYS A 388 -5.78 22.97 18.45
CA LYS A 388 -6.84 21.96 18.45
C LYS A 388 -6.98 21.48 17.00
N ARG A 389 -7.08 20.16 16.81
CA ARG A 389 -7.37 19.59 15.48
C ARG A 389 -8.87 19.70 15.24
N GLU A 390 -9.23 20.22 14.08
CA GLU A 390 -10.62 20.23 13.62
C GLU A 390 -10.95 18.86 13.05
N GLY A 391 -12.21 18.42 13.21
CA GLY A 391 -12.73 17.22 12.57
C GLY A 391 -13.88 17.59 11.67
N SER A 392 -13.73 17.37 10.36
CA SER A 392 -14.79 17.62 9.38
C SER A 392 -15.51 16.33 9.00
N THR A 393 -16.76 16.44 8.60
CA THR A 393 -17.54 15.34 8.03
C THR A 393 -18.00 15.78 6.64
N VAL A 394 -17.20 15.44 5.63
CA VAL A 394 -17.39 15.89 4.24
C VAL A 394 -17.43 14.71 3.28
N ALA A 395 -18.20 14.84 2.21
CA ALA A 395 -18.39 13.76 1.22
C ALA A 395 -17.08 13.26 0.59
N SER A 396 -16.07 14.13 0.45
CA SER A 396 -14.75 13.76 -0.08
C SER A 396 -14.03 12.72 0.79
N GLN A 397 -14.24 12.70 2.12
CA GLN A 397 -13.70 11.67 3.00
C GLN A 397 -14.31 10.30 2.68
N SER A 398 -15.65 10.23 2.57
CA SER A 398 -16.34 8.99 2.21
C SER A 398 -15.96 8.50 0.81
N LEU A 399 -15.89 9.40 -0.18
CA LEU A 399 -15.48 9.05 -1.53
C LEU A 399 -14.03 8.56 -1.60
N MET A 400 -13.12 9.14 -0.81
CA MET A 400 -11.74 8.68 -0.69
C MET A 400 -11.67 7.26 -0.09
N LEU A 401 -12.48 6.96 0.92
CA LEU A 401 -12.56 5.62 1.50
C LEU A 401 -13.13 4.60 0.53
N MET A 402 -14.10 4.99 -0.30
CA MET A 402 -14.71 4.06 -1.24
C MET A 402 -13.84 3.80 -2.47
N ASN A 403 -13.07 4.78 -2.96
CA ASN A 403 -12.53 4.72 -4.32
C ASN A 403 -11.00 4.83 -4.44
N SER A 404 -10.27 5.18 -3.38
CA SER A 404 -8.82 5.33 -3.51
C SER A 404 -8.12 3.99 -3.68
N ASP A 405 -7.08 3.96 -4.52
CA ASP A 405 -6.24 2.78 -4.72
C ASP A 405 -5.68 2.26 -3.40
N PHE A 406 -5.38 3.15 -2.46
CA PHE A 406 -4.97 2.77 -1.11
C PHE A 406 -6.01 1.85 -0.47
N ILE A 407 -7.28 2.25 -0.45
CA ILE A 407 -8.32 1.48 0.24
C ILE A 407 -8.65 0.19 -0.51
N VAL A 408 -8.74 0.24 -1.83
CA VAL A 408 -9.02 -0.96 -2.65
C VAL A 408 -7.94 -2.02 -2.45
N ASN A 409 -6.66 -1.63 -2.49
CA ASN A 409 -5.54 -2.55 -2.26
C ASN A 409 -5.54 -3.12 -0.83
N TYR A 410 -5.80 -2.29 0.18
CA TYR A 410 -5.84 -2.73 1.57
C TYR A 410 -7.10 -3.53 1.92
N ALA A 411 -8.23 -3.34 1.23
CA ALA A 411 -9.39 -4.20 1.37
C ALA A 411 -9.09 -5.64 0.91
N GLY A 412 -8.37 -5.80 -0.21
CA GLY A 412 -7.90 -7.11 -0.66
C GLY A 412 -6.95 -7.75 0.35
N ALA A 413 -5.95 -6.99 0.83
CA ALA A 413 -5.04 -7.49 1.87
C ALA A 413 -5.77 -7.83 3.20
N PHE A 414 -6.86 -7.13 3.52
CA PHE A 414 -7.68 -7.44 4.68
C PHE A 414 -8.40 -8.77 4.49
N ALA A 415 -9.02 -8.99 3.33
CA ALA A 415 -9.69 -10.23 2.99
C ALA A 415 -8.73 -11.44 3.00
N GLU A 416 -7.52 -11.28 2.43
CA GLU A 416 -6.47 -12.31 2.48
C GLU A 416 -6.09 -12.67 3.92
N ARG A 417 -5.96 -11.67 4.79
CA ARG A 417 -5.66 -11.89 6.21
C ARG A 417 -6.80 -12.65 6.89
N VAL A 418 -8.04 -12.18 6.70
CA VAL A 418 -9.23 -12.80 7.30
C VAL A 418 -9.37 -14.24 6.84
N SER A 419 -9.19 -14.53 5.56
CA SER A 419 -9.26 -15.90 5.02
C SER A 419 -8.21 -16.84 5.62
N ARG A 420 -7.09 -16.32 6.15
CA ARG A 420 -6.01 -17.11 6.77
C ARG A 420 -6.14 -17.22 8.29
N GLU A 421 -6.64 -16.17 8.94
CA GLU A 421 -6.63 -16.03 10.40
C GLU A 421 -8.01 -16.27 11.04
N ALA A 422 -9.10 -16.25 10.28
CA ALA A 422 -10.41 -16.64 10.80
C ALA A 422 -10.35 -18.11 11.23
N THR A 423 -10.79 -18.38 12.45
CA THR A 423 -10.84 -19.75 13.01
C THR A 423 -12.28 -20.17 13.19
N ASP A 424 -12.53 -21.48 13.10
CA ASP A 424 -13.83 -22.13 13.30
C ASP A 424 -14.37 -22.07 14.76
N SER A 425 -13.82 -21.21 15.62
CA SER A 425 -14.18 -21.07 17.03
C SER A 425 -15.20 -19.95 17.29
N VAL A 426 -16.11 -19.73 16.34
CA VAL A 426 -17.21 -18.77 16.49
C VAL A 426 -18.36 -19.44 17.26
N ASP A 427 -18.98 -18.70 18.19
CA ASP A 427 -20.18 -19.16 18.88
C ASP A 427 -21.28 -19.52 17.85
N ALA A 428 -21.72 -20.77 17.86
CA ALA A 428 -22.76 -21.28 16.97
C ALA A 428 -24.09 -20.50 17.08
N ALA A 429 -24.34 -19.82 18.21
CA ALA A 429 -25.50 -18.95 18.38
C ALA A 429 -25.47 -17.73 17.43
N LEU A 430 -24.29 -17.26 17.02
CA LEU A 430 -24.13 -16.14 16.08
C LEU A 430 -24.35 -16.57 14.63
N THR A 431 -24.02 -17.81 14.27
CA THR A 431 -24.02 -18.28 12.87
C THR A 431 -25.22 -19.15 12.49
N ARG A 432 -26.01 -19.60 13.47
CA ARG A 432 -27.19 -20.46 13.24
C ARG A 432 -28.13 -19.86 12.19
N GLU A 433 -28.42 -20.64 11.15
CA GLU A 433 -29.29 -20.31 10.00
C GLU A 433 -28.76 -19.16 9.10
N LEU A 434 -27.52 -18.73 9.31
CA LEU A 434 -26.91 -17.64 8.55
C LEU A 434 -25.82 -18.10 7.58
N ALA A 435 -25.66 -19.41 7.37
CA ALA A 435 -24.68 -19.98 6.45
C ALA A 435 -24.74 -19.34 5.05
N VAL A 436 -23.56 -19.09 4.49
CA VAL A 436 -23.39 -18.54 3.15
C VAL A 436 -22.62 -19.59 2.36
N ASP A 437 -23.38 -20.39 1.61
CA ASP A 437 -22.86 -21.56 0.89
C ASP A 437 -22.26 -21.15 -0.44
N PHE A 438 -21.15 -21.79 -0.80
CA PHE A 438 -20.52 -21.68 -2.11
C PHE A 438 -19.96 -23.05 -2.48
N ASP A 439 -20.39 -23.58 -3.63
CA ASP A 439 -19.88 -24.83 -4.19
C ASP A 439 -18.88 -24.53 -5.32
N PRO A 440 -17.56 -24.71 -5.08
CA PRO A 440 -16.53 -24.48 -6.09
C PRO A 440 -16.70 -25.34 -7.35
N ALA A 441 -17.18 -26.59 -7.20
CA ALA A 441 -17.34 -27.51 -8.31
C ALA A 441 -18.52 -27.11 -9.20
N ALA A 442 -19.67 -26.79 -8.58
CA ALA A 442 -20.82 -26.28 -9.31
C ALA A 442 -20.51 -24.95 -10.02
N TYR A 443 -19.76 -24.05 -9.39
CA TYR A 443 -19.35 -22.79 -10.00
C TYR A 443 -18.40 -23.00 -11.20
N ALA A 444 -17.43 -23.90 -11.08
CA ALA A 444 -16.52 -24.23 -12.18
C ALA A 444 -17.29 -24.78 -13.40
N ILE A 445 -18.28 -25.66 -13.17
CA ILE A 445 -19.16 -26.19 -14.22
C ILE A 445 -20.00 -25.06 -14.85
N ALA A 446 -20.54 -24.15 -14.03
CA ALA A 446 -21.31 -23.01 -14.53
C ALA A 446 -20.51 -22.12 -15.50
N ARG A 447 -19.24 -21.89 -15.21
CA ARG A 447 -18.34 -21.08 -16.06
C ARG A 447 -17.85 -21.85 -17.29
N TYR A 448 -17.60 -23.15 -17.14
CA TYR A 448 -16.98 -24.01 -18.14
C TYR A 448 -17.70 -25.36 -18.25
N PRO A 449 -18.91 -25.42 -18.84
CA PRO A 449 -19.71 -26.66 -18.85
C PRO A 449 -19.19 -27.72 -19.84
N TRP A 450 -18.26 -27.36 -20.73
CA TRP A 450 -17.73 -28.24 -21.77
C TRP A 450 -16.50 -29.03 -21.31
N SER A 451 -16.44 -30.30 -21.68
CA SER A 451 -15.28 -31.17 -21.55
C SER A 451 -15.07 -31.98 -22.82
N TYR A 452 -13.81 -32.18 -23.20
CA TYR A 452 -13.43 -32.83 -24.47
C TYR A 452 -12.61 -34.07 -24.18
N GLY A 453 -13.03 -35.21 -24.70
CA GLY A 453 -12.44 -36.48 -24.34
C GLY A 453 -12.73 -37.58 -25.33
N TYR A 454 -12.41 -38.78 -24.89
CA TYR A 454 -12.61 -40.01 -25.62
C TYR A 454 -13.25 -41.08 -24.73
N GLY A 455 -13.75 -42.13 -25.36
CA GLY A 455 -14.18 -43.33 -24.65
C GLY A 455 -15.13 -44.18 -25.47
N SER A 456 -16.08 -44.83 -24.81
CA SER A 456 -17.03 -45.75 -25.46
C SER A 456 -18.47 -45.41 -25.10
N ALA A 457 -19.34 -45.61 -26.10
CA ALA A 457 -20.78 -45.64 -25.87
C ALA A 457 -21.12 -46.81 -24.92
N PRO A 458 -22.12 -46.65 -24.06
CA PRO A 458 -22.52 -47.69 -23.13
C PRO A 458 -22.98 -48.98 -23.82
N ALA A 459 -22.65 -50.14 -23.24
CA ALA A 459 -23.19 -51.43 -23.67
C ALA A 459 -24.70 -51.51 -23.33
N SER A 460 -25.47 -52.19 -24.17
CA SER A 460 -26.92 -52.36 -24.00
C SER A 460 -27.21 -53.59 -23.14
N ASP A 461 -26.90 -53.54 -21.85
CA ASP A 461 -26.96 -54.67 -20.92
C ASP A 461 -27.82 -54.45 -19.64
N GLY A 462 -28.80 -53.55 -19.70
CA GLY A 462 -29.95 -53.57 -18.78
C GLY A 462 -29.74 -52.97 -17.38
N GLN A 463 -28.56 -52.46 -17.05
CA GLN A 463 -28.36 -51.45 -15.99
C GLN A 463 -27.97 -50.13 -16.62
N ALA A 464 -28.45 -48.99 -16.08
CA ALA A 464 -28.27 -47.65 -16.64
C ALA A 464 -26.82 -47.39 -17.08
N PRO A 465 -26.49 -47.58 -18.36
CA PRO A 465 -25.11 -47.81 -18.73
C PRO A 465 -24.42 -46.45 -18.89
N ARG A 466 -23.37 -46.19 -18.10
CA ARG A 466 -22.69 -44.88 -18.11
C ARG A 466 -21.70 -44.81 -19.27
N VAL A 467 -21.70 -43.69 -19.99
CA VAL A 467 -20.66 -43.36 -20.98
C VAL A 467 -19.30 -43.41 -20.31
N LYS A 468 -18.39 -44.27 -20.78
CA LYS A 468 -16.99 -44.25 -20.36
C LYS A 468 -16.37 -43.02 -20.98
N PHE A 469 -15.89 -42.10 -20.15
CA PHE A 469 -15.32 -40.83 -20.60
C PHE A 469 -14.01 -40.57 -19.88
N SER A 470 -12.98 -40.30 -20.67
CA SER A 470 -11.67 -39.83 -20.23
C SER A 470 -11.35 -38.56 -20.98
N GLN A 471 -10.89 -37.52 -20.28
CA GLN A 471 -10.47 -36.29 -20.92
C GLN A 471 -9.21 -36.53 -21.77
N TYR A 472 -9.09 -35.85 -22.91
CA TYR A 472 -7.86 -35.90 -23.70
C TYR A 472 -6.69 -35.32 -22.89
N PRO A 473 -5.53 -36.00 -22.89
CA PRO A 473 -4.38 -35.56 -22.11
C PRO A 473 -3.59 -34.42 -22.77
N HIS A 474 -3.79 -34.15 -24.07
CA HIS A 474 -3.06 -33.13 -24.81
C HIS A 474 -4.00 -32.21 -25.61
N TYR A 475 -3.66 -30.91 -25.64
CA TYR A 475 -4.26 -29.90 -26.50
C TYR A 475 -3.18 -29.28 -27.38
N ASP A 476 -3.31 -29.47 -28.70
CA ASP A 476 -2.42 -28.85 -29.68
C ASP A 476 -2.87 -27.40 -29.92
N GLU A 477 -2.11 -26.44 -29.39
CA GLU A 477 -2.38 -25.00 -29.53
C GLU A 477 -2.35 -24.50 -30.97
N LYS A 478 -1.55 -25.12 -31.85
CA LYS A 478 -1.46 -24.71 -33.26
C LYS A 478 -2.64 -25.24 -34.07
N ALA A 479 -2.98 -26.50 -33.87
CA ALA A 479 -4.11 -27.14 -34.55
C ALA A 479 -5.47 -26.79 -33.92
N LYS A 480 -5.48 -26.27 -32.69
CA LYS A 480 -6.67 -26.04 -31.86
C LYS A 480 -7.50 -27.31 -31.70
N THR A 481 -6.82 -28.37 -31.27
CA THR A 481 -7.39 -29.73 -31.23
C THR A 481 -7.01 -30.44 -29.93
N TRP A 482 -8.01 -31.03 -29.27
CA TRP A 482 -7.81 -31.99 -28.19
C TRP A 482 -7.53 -33.37 -28.78
N GLN A 483 -6.48 -34.04 -28.31
CA GLN A 483 -6.00 -35.30 -28.88
C GLN A 483 -5.19 -36.13 -27.88
N GLY A 484 -4.81 -37.36 -28.27
CA GLY A 484 -4.11 -38.29 -27.39
C GLY A 484 -2.68 -37.90 -26.99
N GLY A 485 -1.91 -37.28 -27.88
CA GLY A 485 -0.52 -36.90 -27.61
C GLY A 485 -0.03 -35.78 -28.53
N GLU A 486 1.25 -35.42 -28.44
CA GLU A 486 1.84 -34.35 -29.27
C GLU A 486 1.80 -34.64 -30.77
N LYS A 487 1.73 -35.92 -31.16
CA LYS A 487 1.64 -36.37 -32.55
C LYS A 487 0.54 -37.40 -32.67
N LEU A 488 -0.23 -37.32 -33.75
CA LEU A 488 -1.18 -38.34 -34.14
C LEU A 488 -0.57 -39.25 -35.24
N PRO A 489 -0.83 -40.57 -35.21
CA PRO A 489 -1.61 -41.28 -34.19
C PRO A 489 -0.81 -41.51 -32.88
N ASP A 490 -1.50 -41.53 -31.74
CA ASP A 490 -0.90 -41.79 -30.42
C ASP A 490 -1.53 -43.02 -29.75
N ASN A 491 -0.76 -44.05 -29.42
CA ASN A 491 -1.29 -45.33 -28.93
C ASN A 491 -1.63 -45.23 -27.41
N PRO A 492 -2.83 -45.62 -26.93
CA PRO A 492 -3.90 -46.37 -27.60
C PRO A 492 -5.00 -45.56 -28.29
N LEU A 493 -4.94 -44.23 -28.25
CA LEU A 493 -5.99 -43.33 -28.74
C LEU A 493 -6.00 -43.18 -30.27
N GLY A 494 -4.96 -43.66 -30.95
CA GLY A 494 -4.79 -43.60 -32.39
C GLY A 494 -5.02 -42.20 -32.93
N TRP A 495 -5.99 -42.06 -33.84
CA TRP A 495 -6.35 -40.77 -34.46
C TRP A 495 -7.40 -39.97 -33.69
N SER A 496 -7.85 -40.46 -32.53
CA SER A 496 -8.94 -39.85 -31.77
C SER A 496 -8.64 -38.40 -31.40
N SER A 497 -9.49 -37.50 -31.87
CA SER A 497 -9.31 -36.06 -31.70
C SER A 497 -10.62 -35.30 -31.80
N VAL A 498 -10.66 -34.12 -31.19
CA VAL A 498 -11.77 -33.17 -31.27
C VAL A 498 -11.23 -31.75 -31.47
N SER A 499 -11.69 -31.07 -32.52
CA SER A 499 -11.46 -29.65 -32.79
C SER A 499 -12.75 -28.84 -32.57
N ALA A 500 -12.76 -27.53 -32.84
CA ALA A 500 -13.97 -26.70 -32.73
C ALA A 500 -15.11 -27.16 -33.64
N THR A 501 -14.79 -27.51 -34.89
CA THR A 501 -15.79 -27.85 -35.91
C THR A 501 -15.97 -29.35 -36.11
N GLY A 502 -15.08 -30.19 -35.58
CA GLY A 502 -15.12 -31.61 -35.88
C GLY A 502 -14.15 -32.44 -35.06
N GLY A 503 -13.59 -33.47 -35.70
CA GLY A 503 -12.61 -34.37 -35.10
C GLY A 503 -12.42 -35.64 -35.92
N HIS A 504 -11.80 -36.63 -35.30
CA HIS A 504 -11.70 -37.99 -35.82
C HIS A 504 -11.92 -38.96 -34.65
N PRO A 505 -12.77 -39.99 -34.78
CA PRO A 505 -12.87 -41.08 -33.79
C PRO A 505 -11.68 -42.06 -33.91
N ASN A 506 -11.58 -43.08 -33.05
CA ASN A 506 -10.62 -44.18 -33.27
C ASN A 506 -11.08 -45.46 -32.56
N GLY A 507 -11.71 -46.36 -33.28
CA GLY A 507 -12.23 -47.61 -32.74
C GLY A 507 -13.29 -47.46 -31.64
N PRO A 508 -13.82 -48.59 -31.14
CA PRO A 508 -14.97 -48.60 -30.23
C PRO A 508 -14.68 -48.04 -28.84
N GLU A 509 -13.43 -48.11 -28.36
CA GLU A 509 -13.03 -47.64 -27.02
C GLU A 509 -12.41 -46.24 -27.01
N SER A 510 -12.17 -45.63 -28.17
CA SER A 510 -11.67 -44.24 -28.29
C SER A 510 -12.53 -43.43 -29.26
N CYS A 511 -13.85 -43.53 -29.13
CA CYS A 511 -14.79 -42.62 -29.77
C CYS A 511 -14.49 -41.19 -29.35
N ALA A 512 -14.66 -40.22 -30.26
CA ALA A 512 -14.49 -38.81 -29.94
C ALA A 512 -15.73 -38.29 -29.21
N ILE A 513 -15.57 -37.76 -27.99
CA ILE A 513 -16.68 -37.32 -27.14
C ILE A 513 -16.57 -35.83 -26.82
N ARG A 514 -17.63 -35.08 -27.13
CA ARG A 514 -17.87 -33.75 -26.55
C ARG A 514 -18.91 -33.88 -25.46
N ARG A 515 -18.52 -33.61 -24.21
CA ARG A 515 -19.38 -33.64 -23.03
C ARG A 515 -19.79 -32.23 -22.65
N TRP A 516 -21.08 -32.02 -22.49
CA TRP A 516 -21.65 -30.83 -21.84
C TRP A 516 -22.23 -31.24 -20.49
N THR A 517 -21.88 -30.52 -19.42
CA THR A 517 -22.41 -30.76 -18.07
C THR A 517 -23.40 -29.66 -17.72
N ALA A 518 -24.60 -30.03 -17.32
CA ALA A 518 -25.67 -29.11 -17.02
C ALA A 518 -25.32 -28.22 -15.82
N PRO A 519 -25.16 -26.91 -16.00
CA PRO A 519 -24.79 -26.02 -14.90
C PRO A 519 -25.96 -25.81 -13.93
N ARG A 520 -27.20 -26.02 -14.41
CA ARG A 520 -28.47 -25.80 -13.69
C ARG A 520 -29.54 -26.76 -14.22
N SER A 521 -30.59 -26.97 -13.42
CA SER A 521 -31.75 -27.79 -13.81
C SER A 521 -32.72 -27.03 -14.73
N GLY A 522 -33.20 -27.67 -15.79
CA GLY A 522 -34.08 -27.01 -16.76
C GLY A 522 -34.48 -27.86 -17.96
N ALA A 523 -35.21 -27.25 -18.89
CA ALA A 523 -35.52 -27.83 -20.19
C ALA A 523 -34.39 -27.55 -21.18
N LEU A 524 -33.81 -28.60 -21.74
CA LEU A 524 -32.67 -28.54 -22.65
C LEU A 524 -33.11 -28.81 -24.10
N THR A 525 -32.65 -28.00 -25.03
CA THR A 525 -32.72 -28.25 -26.47
C THR A 525 -31.33 -28.27 -27.07
N VAL A 526 -30.99 -29.33 -27.79
CA VAL A 526 -29.74 -29.47 -28.53
C VAL A 526 -30.05 -29.50 -30.02
N LYS A 527 -29.49 -28.58 -30.80
CA LYS A 527 -29.74 -28.46 -32.24
C LYS A 527 -28.43 -28.35 -33.00
N GLY A 528 -28.25 -29.14 -34.05
CA GLY A 528 -27.02 -29.07 -34.83
C GLY A 528 -27.02 -29.85 -36.12
N VAL A 529 -25.82 -29.92 -36.70
CA VAL A 529 -25.53 -30.64 -37.94
C VAL A 529 -24.29 -31.50 -37.73
N VAL A 530 -24.38 -32.76 -38.16
CA VAL A 530 -23.25 -33.68 -38.28
C VAL A 530 -23.02 -33.99 -39.75
N GLU A 531 -21.76 -34.09 -40.16
CA GLU A 531 -21.36 -34.31 -41.54
C GLU A 531 -20.12 -35.19 -41.63
N HIS A 532 -20.13 -36.08 -42.62
CA HIS A 532 -18.96 -36.80 -43.11
C HIS A 532 -18.86 -36.60 -44.62
N SER A 533 -17.81 -35.93 -45.08
CA SER A 533 -17.64 -35.55 -46.48
C SER A 533 -16.69 -36.43 -47.29
N SER A 534 -15.83 -37.22 -46.63
CA SER A 534 -14.90 -38.14 -47.31
C SER A 534 -15.67 -39.19 -48.11
N ASP A 535 -15.16 -39.50 -49.30
CA ASP A 535 -15.63 -40.59 -50.16
C ASP A 535 -15.01 -41.95 -49.81
N LYS A 536 -13.96 -41.92 -49.00
CA LYS A 536 -13.26 -43.07 -48.40
C LYS A 536 -13.74 -43.29 -46.97
N GLY A 537 -13.72 -44.55 -46.53
CA GLY A 537 -14.27 -44.99 -45.24
C GLY A 537 -15.68 -45.56 -45.39
N ASP A 538 -16.37 -45.78 -44.28
CA ASP A 538 -17.78 -46.20 -44.26
C ASP A 538 -18.69 -45.24 -43.47
N GLY A 539 -18.11 -44.15 -42.95
CA GLY A 539 -18.83 -43.07 -42.31
C GLY A 539 -18.75 -43.11 -40.79
N ILE A 540 -19.42 -42.16 -40.16
CA ILE A 540 -19.48 -42.05 -38.70
C ILE A 540 -20.90 -42.19 -38.17
N ARG A 541 -21.00 -42.61 -36.92
CA ARG A 541 -22.22 -42.57 -36.12
C ARG A 541 -22.09 -41.54 -35.01
N LEU A 542 -22.96 -40.54 -35.01
CA LEU A 542 -23.16 -39.65 -33.87
C LEU A 542 -24.24 -40.21 -32.97
N THR A 543 -23.98 -40.29 -31.67
CA THR A 543 -24.95 -40.63 -30.63
C THR A 543 -25.02 -39.51 -29.59
N LEU A 544 -26.23 -39.02 -29.29
CA LEU A 544 -26.47 -38.10 -28.18
C LEU A 544 -26.95 -38.91 -26.97
N TYR A 545 -26.18 -38.86 -25.89
CA TYR A 545 -26.46 -39.62 -24.67
C TYR A 545 -26.65 -38.68 -23.47
N SER A 546 -27.72 -38.88 -22.71
CA SER A 546 -27.93 -38.23 -21.42
C SER A 546 -27.54 -39.19 -20.30
N SER A 547 -26.66 -38.76 -19.39
CA SER A 547 -26.27 -39.52 -18.21
C SER A 547 -27.44 -40.06 -17.38
N ARG A 548 -28.57 -39.34 -17.37
CA ARG A 548 -29.78 -39.70 -16.61
C ARG A 548 -30.85 -40.35 -17.48
N LEU A 549 -31.04 -39.89 -18.72
CA LEU A 549 -32.15 -40.32 -19.58
C LEU A 549 -31.75 -41.33 -20.66
N GLY A 550 -30.49 -41.75 -20.71
CA GLY A 550 -29.98 -42.68 -21.71
C GLY A 550 -29.80 -42.05 -23.10
N GLU A 551 -29.73 -42.88 -24.13
CA GLU A 551 -29.63 -42.45 -25.52
C GLU A 551 -30.88 -41.66 -25.94
N LYS A 552 -30.68 -40.51 -26.56
CA LYS A 552 -31.77 -39.63 -27.03
C LYS A 552 -31.85 -39.53 -28.55
N GLY A 553 -30.81 -39.94 -29.26
CA GLY A 553 -30.80 -40.01 -30.71
C GLY A 553 -29.47 -40.50 -31.26
N SER A 554 -29.52 -41.09 -32.46
CA SER A 554 -28.37 -41.62 -33.18
C SER A 554 -28.51 -41.35 -34.67
N TRP A 555 -27.43 -40.92 -35.33
CA TRP A 555 -27.41 -40.53 -36.73
C TRP A 555 -26.14 -41.06 -37.40
N GLU A 556 -26.32 -41.82 -38.47
CA GLU A 556 -25.22 -42.29 -39.31
C GLU A 556 -25.07 -41.40 -40.55
N VAL A 557 -23.85 -40.96 -40.85
CA VAL A 557 -23.56 -40.14 -42.03
C VAL A 557 -22.32 -40.65 -42.78
N HIS A 558 -22.45 -40.74 -44.10
CA HIS A 558 -21.39 -41.06 -45.05
C HIS A 558 -21.69 -40.30 -46.35
N GLN A 559 -20.73 -39.50 -46.82
CA GLN A 559 -20.88 -38.57 -47.96
C GLN A 559 -22.13 -37.68 -47.88
N ARG A 560 -22.54 -37.31 -46.67
CA ARG A 560 -23.75 -36.54 -46.40
C ARG A 560 -23.66 -35.79 -45.08
N SER A 561 -24.61 -34.88 -44.88
CA SER A 561 -24.89 -34.25 -43.59
C SER A 561 -26.28 -34.65 -43.07
N ALA A 562 -26.46 -34.58 -41.76
CA ALA A 562 -27.73 -34.77 -41.08
C ALA A 562 -27.94 -33.66 -40.05
N SER A 563 -29.12 -33.03 -40.07
CA SER A 563 -29.53 -32.09 -39.03
C SER A 563 -30.28 -32.83 -37.92
N PHE A 564 -30.10 -32.41 -36.68
CA PHE A 564 -30.77 -32.98 -35.53
C PHE A 564 -31.28 -31.91 -34.57
N VAL A 565 -32.39 -32.23 -33.90
CA VAL A 565 -32.94 -31.46 -32.78
C VAL A 565 -33.38 -32.47 -31.72
N VAL A 566 -32.85 -32.34 -30.51
CA VAL A 566 -33.20 -33.18 -29.37
C VAL A 566 -33.64 -32.28 -28.23
N ALA A 567 -34.79 -32.59 -27.64
CA ALA A 567 -35.27 -31.93 -26.43
C ALA A 567 -35.31 -32.94 -25.28
N CYS A 568 -34.83 -32.52 -24.10
CA CYS A 568 -34.90 -33.32 -22.88
C CYS A 568 -34.87 -32.43 -21.65
N VAL A 569 -35.06 -33.02 -20.47
CA VAL A 569 -34.94 -32.31 -19.19
C VAL A 569 -33.60 -32.69 -18.57
N VAL A 570 -32.91 -31.74 -17.96
CA VAL A 570 -31.66 -31.97 -17.22
C VAL A 570 -31.77 -31.48 -15.79
N GLU A 571 -31.09 -32.17 -14.88
CA GLU A 571 -30.80 -31.72 -13.52
C GLU A 571 -29.38 -31.15 -13.46
N GLN A 572 -29.10 -30.25 -12.52
CA GLN A 572 -27.74 -29.72 -12.31
C GLN A 572 -26.75 -30.87 -12.10
N GLY A 573 -25.69 -30.89 -12.91
CA GLY A 573 -24.68 -31.96 -12.92
C GLY A 573 -24.92 -33.07 -13.95
N ASP A 574 -26.09 -33.15 -14.58
CA ASP A 574 -26.34 -34.11 -15.68
C ASP A 574 -25.37 -33.86 -16.84
N THR A 575 -24.77 -34.90 -17.39
CA THR A 575 -23.99 -34.81 -18.63
C THR A 575 -24.82 -35.14 -19.87
N ILE A 576 -24.53 -34.41 -20.96
CA ILE A 576 -24.96 -34.66 -22.33
C ILE A 576 -23.71 -34.93 -23.16
N ASP A 577 -23.59 -36.15 -23.65
CA ASP A 577 -22.44 -36.65 -24.37
C ASP A 577 -22.78 -36.79 -25.86
N MET A 578 -22.04 -36.05 -26.70
CA MET A 578 -22.05 -36.19 -28.14
C MET A 578 -20.90 -37.13 -28.51
N ILE A 579 -21.24 -38.40 -28.75
CA ILE A 579 -20.30 -39.49 -28.98
C ILE A 579 -20.24 -39.74 -30.48
N VAL A 580 -19.07 -39.54 -31.08
CA VAL A 580 -18.82 -39.87 -32.48
C VAL A 580 -17.97 -41.12 -32.56
N ALA A 581 -18.54 -42.17 -33.16
CA ALA A 581 -17.91 -43.46 -33.34
C ALA A 581 -17.70 -43.76 -34.83
N GLU A 582 -16.65 -44.53 -35.13
CA GLU A 582 -16.47 -45.20 -36.42
C GLU A 582 -17.55 -46.28 -36.60
N ARG A 583 -17.72 -46.73 -37.84
CA ARG A 583 -18.59 -47.85 -38.16
C ARG A 583 -17.73 -49.13 -38.24
N ASP A 584 -17.84 -49.90 -39.31
CA ASP A 584 -17.15 -51.18 -39.47
C ASP A 584 -15.69 -51.02 -39.98
N ASN A 585 -15.34 -49.87 -40.58
CA ASN A 585 -13.97 -49.54 -41.03
C ASN A 585 -13.33 -48.48 -40.12
N HIS A 586 -12.00 -48.53 -39.97
CA HIS A 586 -11.21 -47.68 -39.06
C HIS A 586 -10.38 -46.62 -39.79
N SER A 587 -10.81 -46.18 -40.97
CA SER A 587 -10.00 -45.30 -41.83
C SER A 587 -10.83 -44.28 -42.59
N HIS A 588 -10.35 -43.03 -42.53
CA HIS A 588 -10.89 -41.85 -43.22
C HIS A 588 -12.19 -41.25 -42.65
N ASP A 589 -12.46 -41.47 -41.36
CA ASP A 589 -13.70 -41.09 -40.67
C ASP A 589 -13.66 -39.70 -40.01
N SER A 590 -12.97 -38.74 -40.65
CA SER A 590 -13.00 -37.34 -40.19
C SER A 590 -14.42 -36.78 -40.28
N PHE A 591 -14.88 -36.13 -39.22
CA PHE A 591 -16.24 -35.60 -39.15
C PHE A 591 -16.26 -34.09 -38.88
N ARG A 592 -17.36 -33.47 -39.26
CA ARG A 592 -17.75 -32.13 -38.83
C ARG A 592 -18.99 -32.24 -37.93
N LEU A 593 -18.95 -31.62 -36.76
CA LEU A 593 -20.02 -31.59 -35.77
C LEU A 593 -20.12 -30.18 -35.16
N VAL A 594 -21.21 -29.49 -35.47
CA VAL A 594 -21.51 -28.16 -34.91
C VAL A 594 -22.96 -28.12 -34.46
N TYR A 595 -23.18 -27.73 -33.21
CA TYR A 595 -24.48 -27.66 -32.55
C TYR A 595 -24.53 -26.58 -31.48
N THR A 596 -25.74 -26.17 -31.13
CA THR A 596 -26.03 -25.31 -29.98
C THR A 596 -26.76 -26.11 -28.90
N VAL A 597 -26.55 -25.70 -27.65
CA VAL A 597 -27.22 -26.20 -26.46
C VAL A 597 -27.97 -25.02 -25.84
N GLU A 598 -29.29 -25.10 -25.76
CA GLU A 598 -30.15 -24.08 -25.17
C GLU A 598 -30.82 -24.66 -23.92
N LEU A 599 -30.56 -24.05 -22.76
CA LEU A 599 -31.17 -24.43 -21.49
C LEU A 599 -32.13 -23.33 -21.02
N VAL A 600 -33.37 -23.71 -20.75
CA VAL A 600 -34.36 -22.85 -20.11
C VAL A 600 -34.49 -23.27 -18.64
N GLU A 601 -34.10 -22.38 -17.73
CA GLU A 601 -34.14 -22.64 -16.29
C GLU A 601 -35.58 -22.77 -15.77
N ASN A 602 -35.82 -23.74 -14.88
CA ASN A 602 -37.15 -23.98 -14.30
C ASN A 602 -37.64 -22.82 -13.42
N THR A 603 -36.74 -22.16 -12.70
CA THR A 603 -37.08 -21.16 -11.67
C THR A 603 -37.20 -19.75 -12.24
N THR A 604 -36.24 -19.34 -13.06
CA THR A 604 -36.14 -17.96 -13.58
C THR A 604 -36.72 -17.83 -14.98
N ARG A 605 -36.89 -18.94 -15.70
CA ARG A 605 -37.12 -18.99 -17.17
C ARG A 605 -36.04 -18.27 -17.97
N ALA A 606 -34.86 -18.03 -17.41
CA ALA A 606 -33.71 -17.53 -18.15
C ALA A 606 -33.30 -18.57 -19.20
N VAL A 607 -32.93 -18.09 -20.39
CA VAL A 607 -32.41 -18.91 -21.49
C VAL A 607 -30.91 -18.72 -21.56
N ALA A 608 -30.16 -19.80 -21.38
CA ALA A 608 -28.72 -19.84 -21.58
C ALA A 608 -28.40 -20.66 -22.83
N THR A 609 -27.48 -20.16 -23.66
CA THR A 609 -27.12 -20.79 -24.93
C THR A 609 -25.61 -21.00 -24.99
N TRP A 610 -25.20 -22.21 -25.35
CA TRP A 610 -23.81 -22.58 -25.64
C TRP A 610 -23.69 -23.04 -27.09
N ASP A 611 -22.57 -22.71 -27.73
CA ASP A 611 -22.26 -23.01 -29.12
C ASP A 611 -21.00 -23.87 -29.18
N SER A 612 -21.14 -25.09 -29.68
CA SER A 612 -20.06 -26.10 -29.66
C SER A 612 -18.81 -25.71 -30.45
N GLU A 613 -18.91 -24.75 -31.39
CA GLU A 613 -17.78 -24.25 -32.18
C GLU A 613 -17.19 -23.00 -31.52
N LYS A 614 -18.02 -22.02 -31.15
CA LYS A 614 -17.55 -20.74 -30.58
C LYS A 614 -17.01 -20.88 -29.16
N ASP A 615 -17.57 -21.80 -28.38
CA ASP A 615 -17.18 -22.03 -26.99
C ASP A 615 -16.01 -23.02 -26.86
N PHE A 616 -15.55 -23.57 -27.99
CA PHE A 616 -14.45 -24.53 -28.01
C PHE A 616 -13.13 -23.88 -27.60
N ARG A 617 -12.46 -24.51 -26.64
CA ARG A 617 -11.22 -23.98 -26.04
C ARG A 617 -10.33 -25.10 -25.51
N GLY A 618 -9.04 -24.79 -25.39
CA GLY A 618 -8.05 -25.61 -24.71
C GLY A 618 -8.23 -25.64 -23.19
N PRO A 619 -7.25 -26.16 -22.45
CA PRO A 619 -7.32 -26.29 -20.99
C PRO A 619 -7.59 -24.93 -20.32
N THR A 620 -8.66 -24.83 -19.54
CA THR A 620 -8.93 -23.64 -18.73
C THR A 620 -8.13 -23.71 -17.44
N LYS A 621 -7.39 -22.64 -17.11
CA LYS A 621 -6.82 -22.46 -15.77
C LYS A 621 -7.96 -22.10 -14.82
N THR A 622 -8.70 -23.09 -14.35
CA THR A 622 -9.69 -22.87 -13.31
C THR A 622 -8.95 -22.71 -11.98
N PRO A 623 -8.96 -21.53 -11.35
CA PRO A 623 -8.32 -21.38 -10.05
C PRO A 623 -8.99 -22.31 -9.05
N THR A 624 -8.19 -23.09 -8.31
CA THR A 624 -8.71 -23.90 -7.21
C THR A 624 -9.18 -22.98 -6.09
N ILE A 625 -10.50 -22.85 -5.94
CA ILE A 625 -11.11 -22.05 -4.86
C ILE A 625 -11.20 -22.96 -3.63
N ASN A 626 -10.32 -22.73 -2.65
CA ASN A 626 -10.33 -23.43 -1.38
C ASN A 626 -10.86 -22.52 -0.27
N LEU A 627 -12.01 -22.85 0.29
CA LEU A 627 -12.56 -22.18 1.47
C LEU A 627 -12.03 -22.89 2.72
N GLN A 628 -11.01 -22.30 3.36
CA GLN A 628 -10.47 -22.84 4.61
C GLN A 628 -11.44 -22.68 5.79
N THR A 629 -12.22 -21.59 5.77
CA THR A 629 -13.17 -21.22 6.83
C THR A 629 -14.48 -20.78 6.19
N PRO A 630 -15.65 -21.09 6.78
CA PRO A 630 -16.94 -20.63 6.27
C PRO A 630 -17.00 -19.10 6.09
N ILE A 631 -17.68 -18.64 5.04
CA ILE A 631 -17.71 -17.22 4.63
C ILE A 631 -18.27 -16.31 5.74
N VAL A 632 -19.26 -16.77 6.49
CA VAL A 632 -19.86 -16.02 7.61
C VAL A 632 -18.88 -15.85 8.77
N GLU A 633 -18.08 -16.87 9.04
CA GLU A 633 -17.10 -16.84 10.13
C GLU A 633 -15.92 -15.93 9.77
N GLN A 634 -15.53 -15.91 8.49
CA GLN A 634 -14.64 -14.90 7.95
C GLN A 634 -15.21 -13.48 8.17
N ALA A 635 -16.49 -13.25 7.91
CA ALA A 635 -17.11 -11.94 8.16
C ALA A 635 -17.05 -11.53 9.64
N ILE A 636 -17.24 -12.46 10.57
CA ILE A 636 -17.12 -12.22 12.01
C ILE A 636 -15.66 -11.91 12.40
N GLY A 637 -14.71 -12.64 11.83
CA GLY A 637 -13.27 -12.36 11.99
C GLY A 637 -12.90 -10.96 11.50
N ALA A 638 -13.40 -10.56 10.32
CA ALA A 638 -13.23 -9.22 9.78
C ALA A 638 -13.83 -8.16 10.70
N TRP A 639 -15.03 -8.40 11.25
CA TRP A 639 -15.70 -7.54 12.21
C TRP A 639 -14.84 -7.28 13.46
N LYS A 640 -14.32 -8.36 14.05
CA LYS A 640 -13.45 -8.32 15.23
C LYS A 640 -12.15 -7.58 14.97
N LEU A 641 -11.53 -7.80 13.81
CA LEU A 641 -10.30 -7.09 13.43
C LEU A 641 -10.56 -5.61 13.15
N ALA A 642 -11.66 -5.27 12.48
CA ALA A 642 -11.99 -3.89 12.10
C ALA A 642 -12.33 -3.01 13.32
N TYR A 643 -13.14 -3.53 14.25
CA TYR A 643 -13.74 -2.74 15.33
C TYR A 643 -13.30 -3.14 16.74
N GLY A 644 -12.54 -4.23 16.90
CA GLY A 644 -12.04 -4.65 18.22
C GLY A 644 -13.09 -5.28 19.13
N ARG A 645 -14.31 -5.55 18.63
CA ARG A 645 -15.41 -6.22 19.34
C ARG A 645 -16.05 -7.30 18.49
N LEU A 646 -16.82 -8.19 19.12
CA LEU A 646 -17.67 -9.14 18.38
C LEU A 646 -18.91 -8.43 17.81
N PRO A 647 -19.40 -8.85 16.62
CA PRO A 647 -20.67 -8.40 16.10
C PRO A 647 -21.83 -8.98 16.91
N SER A 648 -22.92 -8.23 17.00
CA SER A 648 -24.23 -8.72 17.41
C SER A 648 -24.82 -9.67 16.35
N ARG A 649 -25.79 -10.50 16.75
CA ARG A 649 -26.45 -11.43 15.81
C ARG A 649 -27.13 -10.71 14.64
N GLN A 650 -27.67 -9.50 14.87
CA GLN A 650 -28.26 -8.69 13.80
C GLN A 650 -27.20 -8.21 12.80
N GLU A 651 -26.03 -7.77 13.29
CA GLU A 651 -24.91 -7.40 12.42
C GLU A 651 -24.42 -8.59 11.59
N VAL A 652 -24.34 -9.80 12.19
CA VAL A 652 -24.00 -11.04 11.44
C VAL A 652 -25.04 -11.35 10.37
N ALA A 653 -26.33 -11.20 10.67
CA ALA A 653 -27.40 -11.44 9.69
C ALA A 653 -27.30 -10.48 8.49
N LEU A 654 -27.00 -9.20 8.74
CA LEU A 654 -26.77 -8.21 7.69
C LEU A 654 -25.50 -8.53 6.88
N SER A 655 -24.42 -8.96 7.54
CA SER A 655 -23.18 -9.40 6.86
C SER A 655 -23.44 -10.61 5.96
N ALA A 656 -24.17 -11.62 6.44
CA ALA A 656 -24.52 -12.80 5.66
C ALA A 656 -25.39 -12.44 4.45
N ALA A 657 -26.41 -11.58 4.63
CA ALA A 657 -27.26 -11.11 3.53
C ALA A 657 -26.45 -10.35 2.46
N TYR A 658 -25.54 -9.46 2.89
CA TYR A 658 -24.63 -8.75 1.99
C TYR A 658 -23.74 -9.72 1.19
N LEU A 659 -23.13 -10.70 1.87
CA LEU A 659 -22.22 -11.66 1.23
C LEU A 659 -22.93 -12.57 0.23
N ARG A 660 -24.16 -13.02 0.52
CA ARG A 660 -24.98 -13.78 -0.46
C ARG A 660 -25.22 -12.95 -1.73
N ALA A 661 -25.67 -11.70 -1.57
CA ALA A 661 -25.92 -10.82 -2.71
C ALA A 661 -24.65 -10.53 -3.52
N GLN A 662 -23.50 -10.36 -2.85
CA GLN A 662 -22.21 -10.19 -3.52
C GLN A 662 -21.77 -11.45 -4.28
N LEU A 663 -21.91 -12.63 -3.66
CA LEU A 663 -21.60 -13.90 -4.33
C LEU A 663 -22.47 -14.11 -5.56
N ASP A 664 -23.79 -13.92 -5.46
CA ASP A 664 -24.71 -14.08 -6.59
C ASP A 664 -24.33 -13.18 -7.77
N LEU A 665 -24.01 -11.92 -7.47
CA LEU A 665 -23.56 -10.95 -8.47
C LEU A 665 -22.23 -11.37 -9.12
N LEU A 666 -21.23 -11.71 -8.31
CA LEU A 666 -19.89 -12.07 -8.78
C LEU A 666 -19.89 -13.38 -9.59
N MET A 667 -20.73 -14.34 -9.20
CA MET A 667 -20.93 -15.57 -9.96
C MET A 667 -21.60 -15.29 -11.31
N THR A 668 -22.59 -14.39 -11.34
CA THR A 668 -23.25 -13.96 -12.60
C THR A 668 -22.28 -13.22 -13.52
N GLN A 669 -21.28 -12.53 -12.96
CA GLN A 669 -20.21 -11.84 -13.70
C GLN A 669 -19.02 -12.74 -14.03
N GLU A 670 -19.09 -14.03 -13.74
CA GLU A 670 -18.02 -15.01 -13.97
C GLU A 670 -16.67 -14.62 -13.35
N HIS A 671 -16.70 -13.98 -12.17
CA HIS A 671 -15.48 -13.57 -11.46
C HIS A 671 -14.57 -14.77 -11.16
N GLU A 672 -13.24 -14.58 -11.21
CA GLU A 672 -12.30 -15.69 -11.06
C GLU A 672 -12.34 -16.36 -9.68
N ASN A 673 -12.58 -15.58 -8.63
CA ASN A 673 -12.74 -16.08 -7.27
C ASN A 673 -13.85 -15.29 -6.54
N PRO A 674 -15.13 -15.67 -6.70
CA PRO A 674 -16.25 -14.94 -6.11
C PRO A 674 -16.19 -14.84 -4.58
N PRO A 675 -15.85 -15.91 -3.82
CA PRO A 675 -15.80 -15.80 -2.35
C PRO A 675 -14.77 -14.81 -1.83
N LEU A 676 -13.54 -14.85 -2.36
CA LEU A 676 -12.49 -13.92 -1.92
C LEU A 676 -12.87 -12.47 -2.26
N GLN A 677 -13.46 -12.24 -3.44
CA GLN A 677 -13.89 -10.91 -3.84
C GLN A 677 -15.09 -10.42 -3.04
N ALA A 678 -16.03 -11.30 -2.68
CA ALA A 678 -17.16 -10.95 -1.80
C ALA A 678 -16.67 -10.52 -0.41
N ILE A 679 -15.70 -11.24 0.17
CA ILE A 679 -15.05 -10.85 1.43
C ILE A 679 -14.23 -9.57 1.27
N THR A 680 -13.57 -9.36 0.13
CA THR A 680 -12.88 -8.09 -0.19
C THR A 680 -13.83 -6.91 -0.18
N ASN A 681 -14.96 -7.02 -0.87
CA ASN A 681 -16.00 -5.99 -0.91
C ASN A 681 -16.59 -5.75 0.49
N PHE A 682 -16.74 -6.80 1.31
CA PHE A 682 -17.19 -6.68 2.69
C PHE A 682 -16.15 -5.94 3.57
N CYS A 683 -14.87 -6.33 3.48
CA CYS A 683 -13.76 -5.67 4.18
C CYS A 683 -13.65 -4.18 3.82
N GLN A 684 -13.84 -3.84 2.53
CA GLN A 684 -13.89 -2.45 2.07
C GLN A 684 -15.04 -1.69 2.73
N ALA A 685 -16.24 -2.30 2.80
CA ALA A 685 -17.40 -1.69 3.46
C ALA A 685 -17.15 -1.44 4.96
N LEU A 686 -16.48 -2.36 5.65
CA LEU A 686 -16.09 -2.18 7.05
C LEU A 686 -15.10 -1.02 7.23
N ILE A 687 -14.03 -0.96 6.42
CA ILE A 687 -13.03 0.12 6.49
C ILE A 687 -13.65 1.49 6.15
N SER A 688 -14.66 1.50 5.28
CA SER A 688 -15.36 2.73 4.84
C SER A 688 -16.50 3.15 5.76
N SER A 689 -16.77 2.42 6.85
CA SER A 689 -17.88 2.70 7.75
C SER A 689 -17.56 3.82 8.75
N ASN A 690 -18.61 4.39 9.35
CA ASN A 690 -18.43 5.35 10.43
C ASN A 690 -17.73 4.69 11.64
N GLU A 691 -18.12 3.48 12.08
CA GLU A 691 -17.50 2.85 13.25
C GLU A 691 -15.98 2.62 13.09
N PHE A 692 -15.47 2.58 11.86
CA PHE A 692 -14.05 2.49 11.59
C PHE A 692 -13.31 3.84 11.76
N LEU A 693 -14.04 4.94 11.63
CA LEU A 693 -13.53 6.31 11.67
C LEU A 693 -13.68 6.98 13.04
N TYR A 694 -14.46 6.38 13.93
CA TYR A 694 -14.71 6.89 15.28
C TYR A 694 -14.22 5.89 16.33
N SER A 695 -13.92 6.40 17.52
CA SER A 695 -13.68 5.63 18.75
C SER A 695 -14.65 6.14 19.80
N ASP A 696 -15.32 5.22 20.47
CA ASP A 696 -16.18 5.49 21.61
C ASP A 696 -15.52 5.14 22.94
#